data_AF-A0A9P8AGZ1-F1
#
_entry.id   AF-A0A9P8AGZ1-F1
#
_cell.length_a   1.000
_cell.length_b   1.000
_cell.length_c   1.000
_cell.angle_alpha   90.00
_cell.angle_beta   90.00
_cell.angle_gamma   90.00
#
_symmetry.space_group_name_H-M   'P 1'
#
loop_
_entity.id
_entity.type
_entity.pdbx_description
1 polymer ?
#
loop_
_entity_poly.entity_id
_entity_poly.type
_entity_poly.pdbx_seq_one_letter_code
_entity_poly.pdbx_strand_id
1 'polypeptide(L)'
;MPRRAENSFSLFKGRVRASMNKYNVFNLYKKPDVRYNGKSLYQQKWYAKQETRAYHGDHLTEGRWMQLFQKKADSVAQLDASLKGTREEPTPYSLQTYAALEKRLEFAVFRAMFASSVRQAREFIRSGHVKVNGTVVRHPSFPLQSGDLFSVTPEKVLMAMGRAKPSLDKAIKTDVAQVVAWNRFVANVKENPHAMWELAQAKPKALNSAKSSTEEDRKASIRSFNENVEKQMLQDQKAVTRESVLSSILKAASTETEEEAIMKALELKGKKYASKYIDVYTKLMAVGHPLLKANSIEDCKKYISTKSNEFENESEVKLAASIKKILNELVSDKTEQIRISANSSKLSESSKFIPFTSDYGKNLQFHQKLDKEAIAEDESTAKVNLPWQKGLFGRQDPSKPYFTPWTPRPFIGVFAVLPHHIEVSFETCHAVYLQDPVARPGHSEVISPLPESLYQRAYMYYGRKEEWVLEVAEILKQHYEGSTLTVVDACTGTGCIPLLLEQELGGNTQVQTFGFDASSDALKVALENVTLVGRQFENCTTTILQGDLLDKMLLHSINITDANLITANPPYIPENDYKLPVLLNGVEKSARMYEPRMALVGDTDFYSALINNLVRPLGACGFVFELGYDHQADHVNEYLQEKSKRIWGVGRRYDSAGNIRCVIGWKVGSNLECLSKLCQSIYDK
;
A
#
# COMPACT_ATOMS: atom_id res chain seq x y z
N MET A 1 -25.65 -5.48 -13.42
CA MET A 1 -24.59 -4.53 -13.77
C MET A 1 -23.78 -4.15 -12.53
N PRO A 2 -22.47 -3.84 -12.61
CA PRO A 2 -21.70 -3.36 -11.46
C PRO A 2 -22.15 -1.95 -11.02
N ARG A 3 -21.89 -1.60 -9.76
CA ARG A 3 -22.15 -0.25 -9.23
C ARG A 3 -21.27 0.78 -9.95
N ARG A 4 -21.88 1.90 -10.39
CA ARG A 4 -21.20 3.02 -11.06
C ARG A 4 -20.15 3.65 -10.13
N ALA A 5 -19.06 4.13 -10.73
CA ALA A 5 -18.00 4.84 -10.03
C ALA A 5 -18.29 6.34 -10.02
N GLU A 6 -19.09 6.81 -9.07
CA GLU A 6 -19.38 8.23 -8.91
C GLU A 6 -18.67 8.77 -7.66
N ASN A 7 -17.86 9.82 -7.84
CA ASN A 7 -17.13 10.49 -6.76
C ASN A 7 -16.31 9.54 -5.86
N SER A 8 -15.71 8.50 -6.45
CA SER A 8 -15.01 7.43 -5.72
C SER A 8 -13.85 7.92 -4.85
N PHE A 9 -13.21 9.05 -5.22
CA PHE A 9 -12.06 9.65 -4.54
C PHE A 9 -12.38 11.00 -3.87
N SER A 10 -13.64 11.22 -3.47
CA SER A 10 -14.03 12.44 -2.75
C SER A 10 -13.20 12.62 -1.46
N LEU A 11 -12.60 13.81 -1.30
CA LEU A 11 -11.82 14.17 -0.12
C LEU A 11 -12.70 14.44 1.10
N PHE A 12 -13.93 14.90 0.86
CA PHE A 12 -14.94 15.12 1.88
C PHE A 12 -15.38 13.79 2.51
N LYS A 13 -15.74 12.80 1.68
CA LYS A 13 -16.14 11.46 2.17
C LYS A 13 -14.96 10.67 2.73
N GLY A 14 -13.73 10.93 2.28
CA GLY A 14 -12.51 10.36 2.85
C GLY A 14 -12.37 8.84 2.73
N ARG A 15 -13.12 8.18 1.83
CA ARG A 15 -13.12 6.71 1.72
C ARG A 15 -11.84 6.22 1.03
N VAL A 16 -11.30 5.12 1.53
CA VAL A 16 -10.16 4.41 0.93
C VAL A 16 -10.68 3.38 -0.07
N ARG A 17 -10.06 3.33 -1.25
CA ARG A 17 -10.41 2.44 -2.36
C ARG A 17 -9.25 1.52 -2.72
N ALA A 18 -9.53 0.41 -3.39
CA ALA A 18 -8.51 -0.45 -3.99
C ALA A 18 -7.95 0.17 -5.30
N SER A 19 -7.17 1.24 -5.17
CA SER A 19 -6.63 2.04 -6.28
C SER A 19 -5.38 2.83 -5.90
N MET A 20 -4.42 2.90 -6.82
CA MET A 20 -3.16 3.65 -6.68
C MET A 20 -3.31 5.14 -7.06
N ASN A 21 -4.45 5.75 -6.75
CA ASN A 21 -4.73 7.15 -7.08
C ASN A 21 -4.15 8.10 -6.01
N LYS A 22 -3.56 9.24 -6.42
CA LYS A 22 -3.02 10.25 -5.50
C LYS A 22 -4.04 10.75 -4.45
N TYR A 23 -5.31 10.91 -4.82
CA TYR A 23 -6.36 11.32 -3.89
C TYR A 23 -6.73 10.21 -2.91
N ASN A 24 -6.58 8.94 -3.33
CA ASN A 24 -6.75 7.79 -2.45
C ASN A 24 -5.62 7.69 -1.43
N VAL A 25 -4.37 7.96 -1.83
CA VAL A 25 -3.22 8.08 -0.91
C VAL A 25 -3.51 9.13 0.14
N PHE A 26 -3.98 10.30 -0.26
CA PHE A 26 -4.32 11.37 0.67
C PHE A 26 -5.47 10.99 1.62
N ASN A 27 -6.50 10.30 1.12
CA ASN A 27 -7.58 9.78 1.95
C ASN A 27 -7.10 8.73 2.96
N LEU A 28 -6.16 7.86 2.58
CA LEU A 28 -5.54 6.91 3.47
C LEU A 28 -4.69 7.62 4.54
N TYR A 29 -3.87 8.58 4.13
CA TYR A 29 -2.97 9.33 5.01
C TYR A 29 -3.71 10.14 6.07
N LYS A 30 -4.78 10.84 5.69
CA LYS A 30 -5.53 11.72 6.61
C LYS A 30 -6.56 10.98 7.46
N LYS A 31 -6.67 9.66 7.33
CA LYS A 31 -7.76 8.90 7.92
C LYS A 31 -7.62 8.89 9.45
N PRO A 32 -8.61 9.41 10.19
CA PRO A 32 -8.52 9.43 11.65
C PRO A 32 -8.73 8.02 12.21
N ASP A 33 -8.23 7.81 13.43
CA ASP A 33 -8.54 6.62 14.21
C ASP A 33 -10.04 6.52 14.47
N VAL A 34 -10.53 5.28 14.49
CA VAL A 34 -11.95 5.00 14.62
C VAL A 34 -12.39 5.21 16.07
N ARG A 35 -13.21 6.24 16.30
CA ARG A 35 -13.85 6.51 17.59
C ARG A 35 -15.30 6.01 17.59
N TYR A 36 -15.63 5.21 18.60
CA TYR A 36 -16.96 4.62 18.81
C TYR A 36 -17.79 5.33 19.89
N ASN A 37 -17.18 6.23 20.67
CA ASN A 37 -17.86 6.97 21.73
C ASN A 37 -19.05 7.76 21.17
N GLY A 38 -20.20 7.68 21.85
CA GLY A 38 -21.42 8.36 21.44
C GLY A 38 -22.12 7.78 20.20
N LYS A 39 -21.74 6.57 19.75
CA LYS A 39 -22.40 5.87 18.63
C LYS A 39 -23.06 4.59 19.09
N SER A 40 -24.31 4.38 18.67
CA SER A 40 -25.00 3.10 18.88
C SER A 40 -24.31 1.96 18.13
N LEU A 41 -24.52 0.72 18.58
CA LEU A 41 -23.92 -0.44 17.92
C LEU A 41 -24.31 -0.50 16.43
N TYR A 42 -25.55 -0.17 16.07
CA TYR A 42 -25.97 -0.08 14.67
C TYR A 42 -25.16 0.96 13.89
N GLN A 43 -24.99 2.17 14.43
CA GLN A 43 -24.20 3.23 13.79
C GLN A 43 -22.73 2.81 13.60
N GLN A 44 -22.16 2.10 14.57
CA GLN A 44 -20.81 1.53 14.46
C GLN A 44 -20.72 0.52 13.32
N LYS A 45 -21.66 -0.45 13.26
CA LYS A 45 -21.73 -1.47 12.21
C LYS A 45 -21.97 -0.87 10.83
N TRP A 46 -22.85 0.11 10.71
CA TRP A 46 -23.13 0.82 9.47
C TRP A 46 -21.90 1.59 8.98
N TYR A 47 -21.21 2.31 9.86
CA TYR A 47 -19.97 3.00 9.53
C TYR A 47 -18.90 2.02 9.04
N ALA A 48 -18.72 0.90 9.75
CA ALA A 48 -17.78 -0.15 9.40
C ALA A 48 -18.08 -0.78 8.03
N LYS A 49 -19.34 -1.10 7.75
CA LYS A 49 -19.81 -1.54 6.43
C LYS A 49 -19.41 -0.54 5.34
N GLN A 50 -19.70 0.75 5.54
CA GLN A 50 -19.38 1.78 4.54
C GLN A 50 -17.89 1.92 4.27
N GLU A 51 -17.05 1.89 5.32
CA GLU A 51 -15.59 2.01 5.20
C GLU A 51 -14.97 0.78 4.54
N THR A 52 -15.30 -0.41 5.03
CA THR A 52 -14.67 -1.65 4.55
C THR A 52 -15.11 -1.99 3.14
N ARG A 53 -16.39 -1.85 2.78
CA ARG A 53 -16.89 -2.05 1.39
C ARG A 53 -16.39 -1.00 0.41
N ALA A 54 -15.95 0.16 0.91
CA ALA A 54 -15.37 1.15 0.02
C ALA A 54 -14.06 0.66 -0.61
N TYR A 55 -13.28 -0.10 0.15
CA TYR A 55 -12.05 -0.75 -0.31
C TYR A 55 -12.36 -2.10 -0.96
N HIS A 56 -13.14 -2.94 -0.26
CA HIS A 56 -13.48 -4.30 -0.64
C HIS A 56 -14.71 -4.35 -1.55
N GLY A 57 -14.46 -4.39 -2.86
CA GLY A 57 -15.50 -4.63 -3.86
C GLY A 57 -16.45 -3.46 -4.06
N ASP A 58 -15.91 -2.24 -4.23
CA ASP A 58 -16.69 -1.03 -4.46
C ASP A 58 -17.61 -1.10 -5.69
N HIS A 59 -17.23 -1.91 -6.68
CA HIS A 59 -17.99 -2.19 -7.89
C HIS A 59 -19.11 -3.22 -7.69
N LEU A 60 -19.12 -3.97 -6.58
CA LEU A 60 -20.15 -4.96 -6.28
C LEU A 60 -21.36 -4.30 -5.64
N THR A 61 -22.54 -4.69 -6.12
CA THR A 61 -23.83 -4.36 -5.48
C THR A 61 -23.94 -5.07 -4.12
N GLU A 62 -24.76 -4.54 -3.21
CA GLU A 62 -24.90 -5.13 -1.87
C GLU A 62 -25.45 -6.55 -1.92
N GLY A 63 -26.53 -6.81 -2.69
CA GLY A 63 -27.09 -8.15 -2.81
C GLY A 63 -26.10 -9.19 -3.36
N ARG A 64 -25.26 -8.80 -4.33
CA ARG A 64 -24.21 -9.69 -4.87
C ARG A 64 -23.09 -9.96 -3.86
N TRP A 65 -22.78 -9.00 -3.01
CA TRP A 65 -21.84 -9.22 -1.91
C TRP A 65 -22.42 -10.18 -0.87
N MET A 66 -23.70 -10.01 -0.49
CA MET A 66 -24.37 -10.92 0.46
C MET A 66 -24.33 -12.37 -0.01
N GLN A 67 -24.46 -12.62 -1.31
CA GLN A 67 -24.33 -13.96 -1.90
C GLN A 67 -22.90 -14.54 -1.84
N LEU A 68 -21.89 -13.68 -1.78
CA LEU A 68 -20.47 -14.08 -1.73
C LEU A 68 -19.93 -14.15 -0.31
N PHE A 69 -20.56 -13.45 0.64
CA PHE A 69 -20.12 -13.38 2.01
C PHE A 69 -20.19 -14.77 2.66
N GLN A 70 -19.05 -15.22 3.19
CA GLN A 70 -18.94 -16.49 3.90
C GLN A 70 -18.89 -16.22 5.40
N LYS A 71 -19.79 -16.86 6.15
CA LYS A 71 -19.80 -16.77 7.62
C LYS A 71 -18.62 -17.51 8.23
N LYS A 72 -18.21 -18.63 7.63
CA LYS A 72 -17.04 -19.38 8.08
C LYS A 72 -15.76 -18.65 7.64
N ALA A 73 -14.95 -18.23 8.62
CA ALA A 73 -13.62 -17.71 8.38
C ALA A 73 -12.60 -18.86 8.42
N ASP A 74 -11.69 -18.90 7.45
CA ASP A 74 -10.63 -19.91 7.39
C ASP A 74 -9.37 -19.42 8.12
N SER A 75 -8.77 -20.32 8.91
CA SER A 75 -7.52 -20.08 9.63
C SER A 75 -6.62 -21.31 9.60
N VAL A 76 -5.33 -21.10 9.89
CA VAL A 76 -4.35 -22.17 10.02
C VAL A 76 -3.79 -22.16 11.44
N ALA A 77 -3.88 -23.31 12.11
CA ALA A 77 -3.20 -23.52 13.38
C ALA A 77 -1.71 -23.78 13.13
N GLN A 78 -0.84 -22.98 13.74
CA GLN A 78 0.59 -23.27 13.75
C GLN A 78 0.83 -24.26 14.88
N LEU A 79 1.09 -25.52 14.53
CA LEU A 79 1.52 -26.50 15.52
C LEU A 79 3.04 -26.37 15.67
N ASP A 80 3.49 -25.71 16.75
CA ASP A 80 4.90 -25.70 17.09
C ASP A 80 5.33 -27.10 17.55
N ALA A 81 6.09 -27.78 16.69
CA ALA A 81 6.65 -29.10 16.96
C ALA A 81 7.58 -29.11 18.19
N SER A 82 8.05 -27.94 18.65
CA SER A 82 8.91 -27.82 19.82
C SER A 82 8.20 -28.03 21.16
N LEU A 83 6.86 -28.00 21.21
CA LEU A 83 6.01 -28.07 22.41
C LEU A 83 6.37 -27.05 23.51
N LYS A 84 7.25 -26.08 23.22
CA LYS A 84 7.53 -24.97 24.13
C LYS A 84 6.35 -24.01 23.98
N GLY A 85 5.48 -23.98 25.00
CA GLY A 85 4.31 -23.12 25.08
C GLY A 85 4.66 -21.62 25.00
N THR A 86 5.07 -21.17 23.83
CA THR A 86 5.31 -19.77 23.53
C THR A 86 3.97 -19.07 23.41
N ARG A 87 3.90 -17.84 23.90
CA ARG A 87 2.70 -17.00 23.75
C ARG A 87 2.53 -16.68 22.27
N GLU A 88 1.57 -17.33 21.63
CA GLU A 88 1.14 -16.98 20.28
C GLU A 88 0.31 -15.69 20.32
N GLU A 89 0.52 -14.82 19.33
CA GLU A 89 -0.34 -13.67 19.11
C GLU A 89 -1.74 -14.13 18.68
N PRO A 90 -2.82 -13.40 19.04
CA PRO A 90 -4.16 -13.77 18.62
C PRO A 90 -4.27 -13.78 17.09
N THR A 91 -5.03 -14.75 16.57
CA THR A 91 -5.32 -14.84 15.12
C THR A 91 -6.45 -13.85 14.77
N PRO A 92 -6.24 -12.91 13.83
CA PRO A 92 -7.23 -11.88 13.52
C PRO A 92 -8.32 -12.39 12.55
N TYR A 93 -9.21 -13.25 13.04
CA TYR A 93 -10.27 -13.89 12.24
C TYR A 93 -11.14 -12.88 11.49
N SER A 94 -11.42 -11.73 12.09
CA SER A 94 -12.34 -10.77 11.49
C SER A 94 -11.80 -10.16 10.18
N LEU A 95 -10.49 -10.13 9.97
CA LEU A 95 -9.88 -9.70 8.70
C LEU A 95 -10.24 -10.61 7.52
N GLN A 96 -10.70 -11.84 7.78
CA GLN A 96 -11.17 -12.78 6.75
C GLN A 96 -12.56 -12.44 6.18
N THR A 97 -13.24 -11.41 6.71
CA THR A 97 -14.58 -10.97 6.26
C THR A 97 -14.69 -10.86 4.73
N TYR A 98 -13.62 -10.46 4.05
CA TYR A 98 -13.59 -10.23 2.60
C TYR A 98 -12.71 -11.21 1.81
N ALA A 99 -12.25 -12.30 2.43
CA ALA A 99 -11.34 -13.27 1.82
C ALA A 99 -11.87 -13.86 0.50
N ALA A 100 -13.18 -14.14 0.43
CA ALA A 100 -13.84 -14.64 -0.76
C ALA A 100 -13.70 -13.73 -1.99
N LEU A 101 -13.38 -12.44 -1.81
CA LEU A 101 -13.14 -11.53 -2.93
C LEU A 101 -11.77 -11.72 -3.58
N GLU A 102 -10.74 -12.11 -2.81
CA GLU A 102 -9.38 -12.28 -3.30
C GLU A 102 -9.26 -13.44 -4.31
N LYS A 103 -10.15 -14.44 -4.19
CA LYS A 103 -10.29 -15.55 -5.15
C LYS A 103 -10.69 -15.12 -6.55
N ARG A 104 -11.25 -13.91 -6.70
CA ARG A 104 -11.75 -13.42 -7.99
C ARG A 104 -10.57 -12.89 -8.81
N LEU A 105 -10.51 -13.25 -10.10
CA LEU A 105 -9.45 -12.85 -11.03
C LEU A 105 -9.16 -11.34 -11.02
N GLU A 106 -10.20 -10.50 -10.90
CA GLU A 106 -10.05 -9.04 -10.83
C GLU A 106 -9.30 -8.53 -9.59
N PHE A 107 -9.41 -9.22 -8.45
CA PHE A 107 -8.67 -8.90 -7.24
C PHE A 107 -7.25 -9.44 -7.35
N ALA A 108 -7.07 -10.69 -7.77
CA ALA A 108 -5.75 -11.29 -7.96
C ALA A 108 -4.85 -10.48 -8.92
N VAL A 109 -5.39 -10.01 -10.06
CA VAL A 109 -4.67 -9.13 -11.00
C VAL A 109 -4.27 -7.79 -10.36
N PHE A 110 -5.11 -7.24 -9.47
CA PHE A 110 -4.78 -6.04 -8.72
C PHE A 110 -3.72 -6.29 -7.64
N ARG A 111 -3.82 -7.41 -6.91
CA ARG A 111 -2.85 -7.83 -5.87
C ARG A 111 -1.47 -8.14 -6.45
N ALA A 112 -1.41 -8.72 -7.65
CA ALA A 112 -0.18 -8.94 -8.39
C ALA A 112 0.46 -7.65 -8.95
N MET A 113 -0.11 -6.47 -8.68
CA MET A 113 0.32 -5.18 -9.21
C MET A 113 0.38 -5.13 -10.75
N PHE A 114 -0.46 -5.91 -11.44
CA PHE A 114 -0.61 -5.82 -12.89
C PHE A 114 -1.62 -4.76 -13.33
N ALA A 115 -2.42 -4.26 -12.39
CA ALA A 115 -3.36 -3.16 -12.60
C ALA A 115 -3.28 -2.14 -11.46
N SER A 116 -3.51 -0.86 -11.76
CA SER A 116 -3.47 0.23 -10.77
C SER A 116 -4.72 0.31 -9.88
N SER A 117 -5.78 -0.43 -10.23
CA SER A 117 -6.99 -0.56 -9.43
C SER A 117 -7.77 -1.80 -9.82
N VAL A 118 -8.66 -2.26 -8.94
CA VAL A 118 -9.56 -3.39 -9.23
C VAL A 118 -10.44 -3.07 -10.45
N ARG A 119 -10.89 -1.81 -10.61
CA ARG A 119 -11.68 -1.40 -11.79
C ARG A 119 -10.88 -1.46 -13.10
N GLN A 120 -9.59 -1.12 -13.07
CA GLN A 120 -8.72 -1.27 -14.23
C GLN A 120 -8.43 -2.75 -14.53
N ALA A 121 -8.22 -3.59 -13.51
CA ALA A 121 -8.09 -5.03 -13.68
C ALA A 121 -9.31 -5.62 -14.41
N ARG A 122 -10.52 -5.21 -14.01
CA ARG A 122 -11.77 -5.58 -14.68
C ARG A 122 -11.80 -5.19 -16.15
N GLU A 123 -11.31 -4.00 -16.48
CA GLU A 123 -11.23 -3.52 -17.86
C GLU A 123 -10.25 -4.36 -18.69
N PHE A 124 -9.08 -4.68 -18.14
CA PHE A 124 -8.08 -5.54 -18.80
C PHE A 124 -8.62 -6.94 -19.07
N ILE A 125 -9.36 -7.52 -18.12
CA ILE A 125 -10.00 -8.82 -18.27
C ILE A 125 -11.06 -8.75 -19.38
N ARG A 126 -11.98 -7.78 -19.34
CA ARG A 126 -13.07 -7.64 -20.33
C ARG A 126 -12.55 -7.42 -21.76
N SER A 127 -11.43 -6.72 -21.91
CA SER A 127 -10.78 -6.47 -23.19
C SER A 127 -9.95 -7.66 -23.68
N GLY A 128 -9.81 -8.73 -22.89
CA GLY A 128 -9.12 -9.96 -23.28
C GLY A 128 -7.60 -9.90 -23.18
N HIS A 129 -7.06 -9.02 -22.32
CA HIS A 129 -5.62 -8.90 -22.08
C HIS A 129 -5.11 -9.81 -20.95
N VAL A 130 -6.00 -10.60 -20.34
CA VAL A 130 -5.69 -11.50 -19.22
C VAL A 130 -5.93 -12.95 -19.64
N LYS A 131 -4.95 -13.80 -19.35
CA LYS A 131 -5.02 -15.25 -19.58
C LYS A 131 -4.97 -15.98 -18.24
N VAL A 132 -5.66 -17.11 -18.15
CA VAL A 132 -5.55 -18.08 -17.04
C VAL A 132 -5.26 -19.43 -17.68
N ASN A 133 -4.18 -20.10 -17.26
CA ASN A 133 -3.68 -21.36 -17.82
C ASN A 133 -3.59 -21.33 -19.36
N GLY A 134 -3.08 -20.21 -19.90
CA GLY A 134 -2.94 -19.97 -21.34
C GLY A 134 -4.21 -19.53 -22.07
N THR A 135 -5.40 -19.67 -21.46
CA THR A 135 -6.70 -19.34 -22.06
C THR A 135 -7.11 -17.90 -21.75
N VAL A 136 -7.56 -17.14 -22.75
CA VAL A 136 -8.03 -15.76 -22.54
C VAL A 136 -9.35 -15.77 -21.77
N VAL A 137 -9.37 -15.11 -20.61
CA VAL A 137 -10.57 -15.00 -19.77
C VAL A 137 -11.14 -13.59 -19.89
N ARG A 138 -12.43 -13.48 -20.22
CA ARG A 138 -13.16 -12.20 -20.32
C ARG A 138 -14.14 -11.93 -19.18
N HIS A 139 -14.19 -12.81 -18.17
CA HIS A 139 -15.08 -12.72 -17.02
C HIS A 139 -14.32 -12.28 -15.77
N PRO A 140 -14.49 -11.04 -15.28
CA PRO A 140 -13.78 -10.57 -14.09
C PRO A 140 -14.11 -11.31 -12.79
N SER A 141 -15.29 -11.92 -12.76
CA SER A 141 -15.77 -12.75 -11.65
C SER A 141 -15.23 -14.17 -11.64
N PHE A 142 -14.33 -14.52 -12.58
CA PHE A 142 -13.76 -15.87 -12.65
C PHE A 142 -13.06 -16.21 -11.32
N PRO A 143 -13.48 -17.30 -10.64
CA PRO A 143 -12.85 -17.75 -9.41
C PRO A 143 -11.58 -18.54 -9.75
N LEU A 144 -10.44 -18.12 -9.20
CA LEU A 144 -9.18 -18.86 -9.32
C LEU A 144 -9.17 -20.08 -8.41
N GLN A 145 -8.42 -21.09 -8.82
CA GLN A 145 -8.11 -22.27 -8.02
C GLN A 145 -6.62 -22.26 -7.64
N SER A 146 -6.28 -22.92 -6.53
CA SER A 146 -4.88 -23.15 -6.16
C SER A 146 -4.12 -23.82 -7.31
N GLY A 147 -3.01 -23.21 -7.70
CA GLY A 147 -2.18 -23.62 -8.83
C GLY A 147 -2.47 -22.90 -10.14
N ASP A 148 -3.55 -22.12 -10.25
CA ASP A 148 -3.86 -21.39 -11.49
C ASP A 148 -2.78 -20.34 -11.81
N LEU A 149 -2.28 -20.39 -13.05
CA LEU A 149 -1.35 -19.42 -13.60
C LEU A 149 -2.13 -18.35 -14.36
N PHE A 150 -2.09 -17.10 -13.90
CA PHE A 150 -2.67 -15.98 -14.64
C PHE A 150 -1.61 -15.00 -15.13
N SER A 151 -1.83 -14.41 -16.30
CA SER A 151 -0.90 -13.45 -16.89
C SER A 151 -1.61 -12.29 -17.58
N VAL A 152 -0.93 -11.15 -17.62
CA VAL A 152 -1.44 -9.91 -18.23
C VAL A 152 -0.48 -9.47 -19.34
N THR A 153 -1.04 -8.94 -20.43
CA THR A 153 -0.22 -8.38 -21.52
C THR A 153 0.78 -7.33 -20.98
N PRO A 154 2.10 -7.49 -21.20
CA PRO A 154 3.11 -6.62 -20.57
C PRO A 154 2.92 -5.13 -20.82
N GLU A 155 2.49 -4.74 -22.03
CA GLU A 155 2.23 -3.33 -22.35
C GLU A 155 1.14 -2.70 -21.47
N LYS A 156 0.13 -3.49 -21.07
CA LYS A 156 -0.93 -3.03 -20.16
C LYS A 156 -0.41 -2.89 -18.73
N VAL A 157 0.48 -3.78 -18.29
CA VAL A 157 1.13 -3.68 -16.97
C VAL A 157 2.02 -2.45 -16.91
N LEU A 158 2.86 -2.22 -17.94
CA LEU A 158 3.69 -1.03 -18.06
C LEU A 158 2.85 0.26 -18.06
N MET A 159 1.69 0.26 -18.72
CA MET A 159 0.73 1.36 -18.68
C MET A 159 0.10 1.55 -17.29
N ALA A 160 -0.24 0.46 -16.61
CA ALA A 160 -0.85 0.52 -15.28
C ALA A 160 0.14 1.00 -14.22
N MET A 161 1.35 0.44 -14.20
CA MET A 161 2.39 0.72 -13.21
C MET A 161 3.30 1.89 -13.58
N GLY A 162 3.20 2.40 -14.81
CA GLY A 162 3.99 3.53 -15.27
C GLY A 162 3.36 4.90 -14.99
N ARG A 163 4.17 5.94 -15.12
CA ARG A 163 3.69 7.33 -15.18
C ARG A 163 2.80 7.52 -16.40
N ALA A 164 1.79 8.38 -16.26
CA ALA A 164 0.88 8.70 -17.36
C ALA A 164 1.63 9.42 -18.49
N LYS A 165 1.40 8.97 -19.73
CA LYS A 165 1.93 9.62 -20.94
C LYS A 165 1.31 11.02 -21.08
N PRO A 166 2.12 12.09 -21.18
CA PRO A 166 1.61 13.44 -21.37
C PRO A 166 1.04 13.63 -22.79
N SER A 167 0.09 14.56 -22.93
CA SER A 167 -0.27 15.09 -24.25
C SER A 167 0.93 15.80 -24.88
N LEU A 168 0.92 15.93 -26.21
CA LEU A 168 1.98 16.59 -26.95
C LEU A 168 2.20 18.03 -26.46
N ASP A 169 1.15 18.83 -26.36
CA ASP A 169 1.19 20.20 -25.82
C ASP A 169 1.83 20.27 -24.43
N LYS A 170 1.45 19.34 -23.53
CA LYS A 170 2.00 19.29 -22.18
C LYS A 170 3.48 18.91 -22.17
N ALA A 171 3.91 18.01 -23.05
CA ALA A 171 5.31 17.65 -23.21
C ALA A 171 6.12 18.86 -23.69
N ILE A 172 5.69 19.51 -24.79
CA ILE A 172 6.32 20.72 -25.35
C ILE A 172 6.45 21.82 -24.28
N LYS A 173 5.35 22.13 -23.57
CA LYS A 173 5.35 23.14 -22.51
C LYS A 173 6.36 22.82 -21.40
N THR A 174 6.49 21.55 -21.04
CA THR A 174 7.44 21.09 -20.03
C THR A 174 8.88 21.24 -20.54
N ASP A 175 9.15 20.82 -21.77
CA ASP A 175 10.48 20.87 -22.37
C ASP A 175 10.97 22.31 -22.58
N VAL A 176 10.09 23.21 -23.02
CA VAL A 176 10.39 24.64 -23.12
C VAL A 176 10.81 25.21 -21.76
N ALA A 177 10.09 24.87 -20.70
CA ALA A 177 10.45 25.31 -19.35
C ALA A 177 11.80 24.71 -18.89
N GLN A 178 12.06 23.44 -19.20
CA GLN A 178 13.34 22.78 -18.88
C GLN A 178 14.51 23.40 -19.65
N VAL A 179 14.36 23.68 -20.95
CA VAL A 179 15.37 24.32 -21.79
C VAL A 179 15.69 25.73 -21.29
N VAL A 180 14.68 26.51 -20.90
CA VAL A 180 14.89 27.84 -20.30
C VAL A 180 15.64 27.72 -18.97
N ALA A 181 15.27 26.77 -18.11
CA ALA A 181 15.96 26.55 -16.84
C ALA A 181 17.41 26.09 -17.05
N TRP A 182 17.66 25.22 -18.03
CA TRP A 182 19.01 24.77 -18.41
C TRP A 182 19.87 25.93 -18.90
N ASN A 183 19.36 26.73 -19.84
CA ASN A 183 20.11 27.87 -20.38
C ASN A 183 20.42 28.91 -19.31
N ARG A 184 19.50 29.14 -18.36
CA ARG A 184 19.77 29.99 -17.18
C ARG A 184 20.87 29.41 -16.29
N PHE A 185 20.84 28.09 -16.05
CA PHE A 185 21.89 27.42 -15.30
C PHE A 185 23.26 27.55 -15.99
N VAL A 186 23.34 27.31 -17.30
CA VAL A 186 24.59 27.44 -18.07
C VAL A 186 25.10 28.88 -18.07
N ALA A 187 24.23 29.88 -18.19
CA ALA A 187 24.61 31.29 -18.07
C ALA A 187 25.24 31.58 -16.71
N ASN A 188 24.58 31.18 -15.61
CA ASN A 188 25.08 31.40 -14.26
C ASN A 188 26.43 30.70 -14.00
N VAL A 189 26.64 29.49 -14.55
CA VAL A 189 27.92 28.79 -14.42
C VAL A 189 29.04 29.49 -15.19
N LYS A 190 28.74 30.07 -16.36
CA LYS A 190 29.73 30.82 -17.14
C LYS A 190 30.06 32.18 -16.52
N GLU A 191 29.09 32.86 -15.92
CA GLU A 191 29.29 34.14 -15.23
C GLU A 191 30.02 33.97 -13.88
N ASN A 192 29.60 32.97 -13.08
CA ASN A 192 30.08 32.78 -11.70
C ASN A 192 30.42 31.29 -11.42
N PRO A 193 31.48 30.73 -12.02
CA PRO A 193 31.78 29.30 -11.95
C PRO A 193 32.11 28.83 -10.52
N HIS A 194 32.82 29.64 -9.74
CA HIS A 194 33.20 29.30 -8.37
C HIS A 194 31.99 29.17 -7.44
N ALA A 195 31.10 30.18 -7.44
CA ALA A 195 29.90 30.17 -6.62
C ALA A 195 28.97 28.99 -6.98
N MET A 196 28.85 28.67 -8.27
CA MET A 196 28.05 27.54 -8.73
C MET A 196 28.66 26.17 -8.37
N TRP A 197 29.98 26.07 -8.27
CA TRP A 197 30.67 24.87 -7.79
C TRP A 197 30.41 24.63 -6.30
N GLU A 198 30.51 25.66 -5.48
CA GLU A 198 30.21 25.58 -4.04
C GLU A 198 28.74 25.19 -3.79
N LEU A 199 27.81 25.83 -4.52
CA LEU A 199 26.38 25.48 -4.49
C LEU A 199 26.12 24.02 -4.89
N ALA A 200 26.85 23.50 -5.88
CA ALA A 200 26.70 22.11 -6.31
C ALA A 200 27.18 21.12 -5.24
N GLN A 201 28.25 21.44 -4.50
CA GLN A 201 28.73 20.61 -3.39
C GLN A 201 27.83 20.68 -2.15
N ALA A 202 27.24 21.84 -1.87
CA ALA A 202 26.33 22.02 -0.74
C ALA A 202 24.98 21.34 -0.95
N LYS A 203 24.55 21.12 -2.19
CA LYS A 203 23.28 20.47 -2.50
C LYS A 203 23.34 18.96 -2.23
N PRO A 204 22.43 18.41 -1.40
CA PRO A 204 22.31 16.96 -1.29
C PRO A 204 21.86 16.38 -2.63
N LYS A 205 22.50 15.30 -3.08
CA LYS A 205 22.17 14.62 -4.35
C LYS A 205 20.74 14.07 -4.38
N ALA A 206 20.14 13.79 -3.22
CA ALA A 206 18.77 13.29 -3.10
C ALA A 206 17.98 14.08 -2.05
N LEU A 207 16.68 14.25 -2.29
CA LEU A 207 15.75 14.84 -1.30
C LEU A 207 15.45 13.91 -0.11
N ASN A 208 15.74 12.61 -0.22
CA ASN A 208 15.56 11.66 0.87
C ASN A 208 16.71 11.74 1.86
N SER A 209 16.49 12.40 3.01
CA SER A 209 17.44 12.50 4.12
C SER A 209 17.72 11.17 4.84
N ALA A 210 16.90 10.14 4.60
CA ALA A 210 16.96 8.85 5.31
C ALA A 210 18.00 7.86 4.76
N LYS A 211 18.64 8.13 3.61
CA LYS A 211 19.72 7.29 3.07
C LYS A 211 21.06 8.00 3.23
N SER A 212 22.00 7.30 3.86
CA SER A 212 23.45 7.57 3.96
C SER A 212 24.17 7.65 2.60
N SER A 213 23.45 7.68 1.47
CA SER A 213 23.99 7.67 0.11
C SER A 213 24.88 8.89 -0.20
N THR A 214 24.83 9.95 0.61
CA THR A 214 25.70 11.12 0.46
C THR A 214 27.15 10.83 0.84
N GLU A 215 27.43 9.90 1.76
CA GLU A 215 28.81 9.66 2.20
C GLU A 215 29.60 8.81 1.19
N GLU A 216 28.99 7.75 0.69
CA GLU A 216 29.60 6.81 -0.25
C GLU A 216 29.81 7.47 -1.62
N ASP A 217 28.83 8.24 -2.10
CA ASP A 217 28.94 9.07 -3.30
C ASP A 217 30.05 10.12 -3.18
N ARG A 218 30.23 10.71 -1.99
CA ARG A 218 31.31 11.68 -1.73
C ARG A 218 32.67 11.00 -1.78
N LYS A 219 32.81 9.83 -1.14
CA LYS A 219 34.04 9.02 -1.22
C LYS A 219 34.36 8.66 -2.67
N ALA A 220 33.36 8.29 -3.48
CA ALA A 220 33.55 8.03 -4.90
C ALA A 220 34.05 9.26 -5.68
N SER A 221 33.48 10.45 -5.44
CA SER A 221 33.97 11.70 -6.05
C SER A 221 35.41 12.05 -5.63
N ILE A 222 35.77 11.82 -4.37
CA ILE A 222 37.15 12.03 -3.86
C ILE A 222 38.13 11.06 -4.52
N ARG A 223 37.75 9.78 -4.69
CA ARG A 223 38.57 8.80 -5.41
C ARG A 223 38.80 9.24 -6.86
N SER A 224 37.75 9.64 -7.57
CA SER A 224 37.86 10.15 -8.95
C SER A 224 38.76 11.39 -9.04
N PHE A 225 38.70 12.30 -8.07
CA PHE A 225 39.62 13.43 -7.99
C PHE A 225 41.08 12.96 -7.82
N ASN A 226 41.33 12.06 -6.86
CA ASN A 226 42.67 11.52 -6.61
C ASN A 226 43.23 10.75 -7.83
N GLU A 227 42.38 10.02 -8.55
CA GLU A 227 42.73 9.35 -9.81
C GLU A 227 43.12 10.36 -10.90
N ASN A 228 42.43 11.50 -11.00
CA ASN A 228 42.80 12.56 -11.95
C ASN A 228 44.13 13.21 -11.59
N VAL A 229 44.38 13.47 -10.29
CA VAL A 229 45.69 13.95 -9.80
C VAL A 229 46.81 12.97 -10.17
N GLU A 230 46.55 11.67 -10.04
CA GLU A 230 47.51 10.61 -10.39
C GLU A 230 47.74 10.49 -11.90
N LYS A 231 46.68 10.61 -12.72
CA LYS A 231 46.81 10.67 -14.18
C LYS A 231 47.65 11.87 -14.62
N GLN A 232 47.41 13.05 -14.03
CA GLN A 232 48.19 14.25 -14.32
C GLN A 232 49.66 14.06 -13.91
N MET A 233 49.90 13.51 -12.71
CA MET A 233 51.24 13.18 -12.22
C MET A 233 51.99 12.26 -13.20
N LEU A 234 51.36 11.19 -13.69
CA LEU A 234 51.98 10.27 -14.64
C LEU A 234 52.26 10.93 -16.01
N GLN A 235 51.39 11.83 -16.46
CA GLN A 235 51.63 12.61 -17.68
C GLN A 235 52.82 13.54 -17.51
N ASP A 236 52.90 14.25 -16.38
CA ASP A 236 53.99 15.17 -16.06
C ASP A 236 55.32 14.41 -15.92
N GLN A 237 55.33 13.26 -15.24
CA GLN A 237 56.51 12.40 -15.13
C GLN A 237 57.00 11.89 -16.49
N LYS A 238 56.09 11.49 -17.39
CA LYS A 238 56.45 11.07 -18.76
C LYS A 238 57.00 12.23 -19.60
N ALA A 239 56.59 13.46 -19.34
CA ALA A 239 57.10 14.65 -20.01
C ALA A 239 58.51 15.04 -19.56
N VAL A 240 58.92 14.63 -18.35
CA VAL A 240 60.29 14.84 -17.83
C VAL A 240 61.21 13.76 -18.38
N THR A 241 61.96 14.12 -19.41
CA THR A 241 62.95 13.28 -20.08
C THR A 241 64.32 13.96 -20.01
N ARG A 242 65.41 13.24 -20.27
CA ARG A 242 66.76 13.82 -20.23
C ARG A 242 66.89 14.97 -21.22
N GLU A 243 66.25 14.80 -22.37
CA GLU A 243 66.18 15.71 -23.50
C GLU A 243 65.37 16.97 -23.14
N SER A 244 64.22 16.80 -22.48
CA SER A 244 63.40 17.95 -22.05
C SER A 244 64.06 18.74 -20.92
N VAL A 245 64.79 18.07 -20.02
CA VAL A 245 65.59 18.74 -18.97
C VAL A 245 66.78 19.48 -19.58
N LEU A 246 67.55 18.87 -20.48
CA LEU A 246 68.68 19.51 -21.16
C LEU A 246 68.24 20.71 -21.99
N SER A 247 67.18 20.57 -22.79
CA SER A 247 66.60 21.68 -23.56
C SER A 247 66.11 22.80 -22.64
N SER A 248 65.52 22.46 -21.47
CA SER A 248 65.09 23.47 -20.49
C SER A 248 66.26 24.23 -19.87
N ILE A 249 67.42 23.59 -19.66
CA ILE A 249 68.64 24.24 -19.13
C ILE A 249 69.19 25.19 -20.20
N LEU A 250 69.37 24.71 -21.43
CA LEU A 250 69.93 25.49 -22.54
C LEU A 250 69.03 26.66 -22.94
N LYS A 251 67.70 26.49 -22.92
CA LYS A 251 66.75 27.60 -23.17
C LYS A 251 66.81 28.67 -22.09
N ALA A 252 66.98 28.29 -20.82
CA ALA A 252 67.12 29.24 -19.73
C ALA A 252 68.46 29.98 -19.77
N ALA A 253 69.50 29.38 -20.36
CA ALA A 253 70.77 30.05 -20.58
C ALA A 253 70.75 30.97 -21.82
N SER A 254 70.00 30.63 -22.87
CA SER A 254 69.95 31.42 -24.10
C SER A 254 69.17 32.75 -24.00
N THR A 255 68.52 33.04 -22.88
CA THR A 255 67.75 34.29 -22.69
C THR A 255 68.62 35.49 -22.38
N GLU A 256 69.85 35.27 -21.91
CA GLU A 256 70.76 36.31 -21.44
C GLU A 256 72.10 36.19 -22.17
N THR A 257 72.85 37.29 -22.30
CA THR A 257 74.13 37.34 -23.02
C THR A 257 75.35 37.46 -22.11
N GLU A 258 75.16 37.91 -20.87
CA GLU A 258 76.23 38.06 -19.87
C GLU A 258 76.33 36.81 -19.00
N GLU A 259 77.55 36.32 -18.71
CA GLU A 259 77.75 35.09 -17.92
C GLU A 259 77.12 35.16 -16.53
N GLU A 260 77.21 36.30 -15.83
CA GLU A 260 76.56 36.49 -14.53
C GLU A 260 75.02 36.43 -14.62
N ALA A 261 74.44 36.97 -15.70
CA ALA A 261 73.00 36.94 -15.95
C ALA A 261 72.51 35.53 -16.31
N ILE A 262 73.30 34.77 -17.07
CA ILE A 262 73.01 33.37 -17.42
C ILE A 262 73.04 32.48 -16.18
N MET A 263 74.04 32.64 -15.31
CA MET A 263 74.12 31.90 -14.04
C MET A 263 72.90 32.19 -13.16
N LYS A 264 72.51 33.47 -13.05
CA LYS A 264 71.32 33.88 -12.31
C LYS A 264 70.02 33.33 -12.92
N ALA A 265 69.91 33.27 -14.24
CA ALA A 265 68.76 32.67 -14.93
C ALA A 265 68.65 31.16 -14.68
N LEU A 266 69.78 30.45 -14.66
CA LEU A 266 69.86 29.03 -14.32
C LEU A 266 69.58 28.76 -12.84
N GLU A 267 70.01 29.64 -11.93
CA GLU A 267 69.67 29.59 -10.50
C GLU A 267 68.16 29.75 -10.28
N LEU A 268 67.56 30.76 -10.90
CA LEU A 268 66.12 31.03 -10.83
C LEU A 268 65.30 29.87 -11.38
N LYS A 269 65.74 29.25 -12.48
CA LYS A 269 65.03 28.14 -13.12
C LYS A 269 65.22 26.80 -12.41
N GLY A 270 66.43 26.53 -11.91
CA GLY A 270 66.78 25.31 -11.22
C GLY A 270 66.27 25.26 -9.77
N LYS A 271 66.10 26.43 -9.13
CA LYS A 271 65.74 26.56 -7.70
C LYS A 271 66.63 25.65 -6.83
N LYS A 272 66.08 24.57 -6.28
CA LYS A 272 66.79 23.57 -5.47
C LYS A 272 67.90 22.82 -6.23
N TYR A 273 67.86 22.85 -7.58
CA TYR A 273 68.81 22.16 -8.47
C TYR A 273 69.76 23.11 -9.22
N ALA A 274 69.82 24.37 -8.80
CA ALA A 274 70.64 25.41 -9.43
C ALA A 274 72.09 24.96 -9.67
N SER A 275 72.73 24.33 -8.67
CA SER A 275 74.11 23.85 -8.78
C SER A 275 74.32 22.84 -9.90
N LYS A 276 73.39 21.88 -10.06
CA LYS A 276 73.44 20.85 -11.12
C LYS A 276 73.15 21.46 -12.50
N TYR A 277 72.27 22.46 -12.57
CA TYR A 277 71.97 23.18 -13.83
C TYR A 277 73.18 23.97 -14.32
N ILE A 278 73.80 24.69 -13.40
CA ILE A 278 75.02 25.45 -13.65
C ILE A 278 76.14 24.50 -14.06
N ASP A 279 76.34 23.36 -13.38
CA ASP A 279 77.38 22.38 -13.72
C ASP A 279 77.21 21.78 -15.13
N VAL A 280 75.97 21.48 -15.55
CA VAL A 280 75.70 21.02 -16.92
C VAL A 280 76.03 22.09 -17.95
N TYR A 281 75.68 23.35 -17.67
CA TYR A 281 75.95 24.46 -18.58
C TYR A 281 77.44 24.82 -18.67
N THR A 282 78.15 24.91 -17.53
CA THR A 282 79.58 25.22 -17.49
C THR A 282 80.41 24.14 -18.18
N LYS A 283 80.05 22.86 -18.02
CA LYS A 283 80.67 21.74 -18.75
C LYS A 283 80.50 21.84 -20.27
N LEU A 284 79.36 22.33 -20.75
CA LEU A 284 79.13 22.55 -22.19
C LEU A 284 79.82 23.81 -22.72
N MET A 285 79.87 24.88 -21.91
CA MET A 285 80.56 26.14 -22.21
C MET A 285 82.07 25.97 -22.29
N ALA A 286 82.68 25.21 -21.38
CA ALA A 286 84.12 24.98 -21.35
C ALA A 286 84.68 24.36 -22.65
N VAL A 287 83.83 23.69 -23.43
CA VAL A 287 84.18 23.03 -24.71
C VAL A 287 83.58 23.77 -25.91
N GLY A 288 82.79 24.84 -25.70
CA GLY A 288 82.14 25.59 -26.79
C GLY A 288 81.16 24.74 -27.61
N HIS A 289 80.45 23.81 -26.96
CA HIS A 289 79.68 22.77 -27.66
C HIS A 289 78.55 23.34 -28.54
N PRO A 290 78.30 22.80 -29.76
CA PRO A 290 77.28 23.32 -30.70
C PRO A 290 75.84 23.43 -30.15
N LEU A 291 75.51 22.61 -29.13
CA LEU A 291 74.20 22.64 -28.45
C LEU A 291 73.90 23.94 -27.69
N LEU A 292 74.92 24.77 -27.42
CA LEU A 292 74.70 26.09 -26.83
C LEU A 292 73.90 27.01 -27.77
N LYS A 293 73.97 26.78 -29.09
CA LYS A 293 73.20 27.49 -30.11
C LYS A 293 71.97 26.72 -30.57
N ALA A 294 72.04 25.38 -30.61
CA ALA A 294 70.95 24.48 -31.01
C ALA A 294 70.25 23.87 -29.77
N ASN A 295 69.30 24.61 -29.19
CA ASN A 295 68.65 24.29 -27.91
C ASN A 295 67.29 23.56 -28.04
N SER A 296 66.98 23.00 -29.22
CA SER A 296 65.74 22.27 -29.46
C SER A 296 65.73 20.91 -28.74
N ILE A 297 64.54 20.36 -28.51
CA ILE A 297 64.39 19.04 -27.87
C ILE A 297 64.96 17.94 -28.79
N GLU A 298 64.88 18.12 -30.10
CA GLU A 298 65.36 17.18 -31.11
C GLU A 298 66.89 17.14 -31.18
N ASP A 299 67.55 18.30 -31.07
CA ASP A 299 69.01 18.42 -31.02
C ASP A 299 69.58 17.79 -29.74
N CYS A 300 68.92 18.07 -28.61
CA CYS A 300 69.25 17.46 -27.31
C CYS A 300 69.07 15.94 -27.35
N LYS A 301 68.00 15.45 -28.00
CA LYS A 301 67.74 14.02 -28.19
C LYS A 301 68.81 13.35 -29.01
N LYS A 302 69.24 13.97 -30.12
CA LYS A 302 70.33 13.47 -30.96
C LYS A 302 71.58 13.26 -30.11
N TYR A 303 72.02 14.27 -29.37
CA TYR A 303 73.20 14.20 -28.49
C TYR A 303 73.10 13.16 -27.36
N ILE A 304 71.94 13.04 -26.72
CA ILE A 304 71.73 12.06 -25.64
C ILE A 304 71.70 10.63 -26.19
N SER A 305 71.20 10.44 -27.41
CA SER A 305 71.07 9.14 -28.07
C SER A 305 72.35 8.63 -28.74
N THR A 306 73.31 9.51 -29.04
CA THR A 306 74.60 9.14 -29.66
C THR A 306 75.33 8.08 -28.82
N LYS A 307 75.77 7.00 -29.49
CA LYS A 307 76.50 5.90 -28.86
C LYS A 307 77.95 6.27 -28.63
N SER A 308 78.61 5.61 -27.67
CA SER A 308 80.02 5.85 -27.33
C SER A 308 80.99 5.76 -28.51
N ASN A 309 80.65 4.99 -29.54
CA ASN A 309 81.49 4.69 -30.70
C ASN A 309 81.29 5.70 -31.85
N GLU A 310 80.34 6.63 -31.71
CA GLU A 310 79.96 7.62 -32.71
C GLU A 310 80.51 9.03 -32.39
N PHE A 311 81.26 9.17 -31.28
CA PHE A 311 81.96 10.39 -30.91
C PHE A 311 83.37 10.40 -31.50
N GLU A 312 83.83 11.56 -31.98
CA GLU A 312 85.12 11.69 -32.67
C GLU A 312 86.30 11.61 -31.70
N ASN A 313 86.11 11.98 -30.43
CA ASN A 313 87.16 12.03 -29.41
C ASN A 313 86.76 11.39 -28.06
N GLU A 314 87.72 10.75 -27.38
CA GLU A 314 87.52 10.12 -26.06
C GLU A 314 87.13 11.14 -24.97
N SER A 315 87.54 12.40 -25.12
CA SER A 315 87.16 13.52 -24.24
C SER A 315 85.67 13.86 -24.34
N GLU A 316 85.08 13.79 -25.53
CA GLU A 316 83.64 14.03 -25.74
C GLU A 316 82.79 12.90 -25.18
N VAL A 317 83.26 11.66 -25.26
CA VAL A 317 82.62 10.49 -24.63
C VAL A 317 82.53 10.68 -23.12
N LYS A 318 83.63 11.13 -22.48
CA LYS A 318 83.68 11.42 -21.03
C LYS A 318 82.77 12.58 -20.63
N LEU A 319 82.73 13.65 -21.44
CA LEU A 319 81.84 14.79 -21.23
C LEU A 319 80.36 14.39 -21.33
N ALA A 320 79.97 13.70 -22.40
CA ALA A 320 78.61 13.22 -22.62
C ALA A 320 78.19 12.23 -21.53
N ALA A 321 79.08 11.35 -21.06
CA ALA A 321 78.82 10.46 -19.94
C ALA A 321 78.59 11.23 -18.62
N SER A 322 79.41 12.25 -18.33
CA SER A 322 79.24 13.11 -17.16
C SER A 322 77.92 13.88 -17.20
N ILE A 323 77.55 14.44 -18.36
CA ILE A 323 76.29 15.19 -18.52
C ILE A 323 75.09 14.25 -18.43
N LYS A 324 75.13 13.08 -19.09
CA LYS A 324 74.08 12.04 -18.96
C LYS A 324 73.88 11.61 -17.51
N LYS A 325 74.96 11.48 -16.72
CA LYS A 325 74.89 11.18 -15.29
C LYS A 325 74.14 12.25 -14.51
N ILE A 326 74.51 13.52 -14.67
CA ILE A 326 73.85 14.65 -13.98
C ILE A 326 72.39 14.79 -14.42
N LEU A 327 72.10 14.61 -15.71
CA LEU A 327 70.74 14.63 -16.24
C LEU A 327 69.88 13.48 -15.70
N ASN A 328 70.43 12.27 -15.51
CA ASN A 328 69.71 11.15 -14.91
C ASN A 328 69.30 11.47 -13.46
N GLU A 329 70.21 12.05 -12.68
CA GLU A 329 69.91 12.49 -11.32
C GLU A 329 68.83 13.59 -11.32
N LEU A 330 68.94 14.58 -12.20
CA LEU A 330 67.96 15.66 -12.34
C LEU A 330 66.57 15.16 -12.76
N VAL A 331 66.50 14.20 -13.67
CA VAL A 331 65.24 13.56 -14.09
C VAL A 331 64.62 12.81 -12.91
N SER A 332 65.41 12.00 -12.19
CA SER A 332 64.96 11.29 -10.98
C SER A 332 64.43 12.26 -9.93
N ASP A 333 65.21 13.29 -9.62
CA ASP A 333 64.89 14.31 -8.63
C ASP A 333 63.59 15.08 -8.97
N LYS A 334 63.41 15.47 -10.24
CA LYS A 334 62.18 16.15 -10.70
C LYS A 334 60.96 15.24 -10.71
N THR A 335 61.13 13.99 -11.13
CA THR A 335 60.06 12.97 -11.14
C THR A 335 59.56 12.73 -9.71
N GLU A 336 60.47 12.73 -8.74
CA GLU A 336 60.17 12.60 -7.32
C GLU A 336 59.48 13.85 -6.76
N GLN A 337 59.89 15.06 -7.16
CA GLN A 337 59.17 16.29 -6.79
C GLN A 337 57.74 16.31 -7.31
N ILE A 338 57.52 15.89 -8.56
CA ILE A 338 56.19 15.77 -9.16
C ILE A 338 55.34 14.78 -8.34
N ARG A 339 55.93 13.66 -7.90
CA ARG A 339 55.27 12.67 -7.03
C ARG A 339 54.88 13.25 -5.67
N ILE A 340 55.80 13.95 -5.01
CA ILE A 340 55.56 14.58 -3.69
C ILE A 340 54.46 15.63 -3.81
N SER A 341 54.52 16.49 -4.84
CA SER A 341 53.50 17.50 -5.11
C SER A 341 52.13 16.87 -5.33
N ALA A 342 52.03 15.85 -6.18
CA ALA A 342 50.77 15.16 -6.46
C ALA A 342 50.20 14.47 -5.21
N ASN A 343 51.03 13.80 -4.41
CA ASN A 343 50.61 13.17 -3.16
C ASN A 343 50.10 14.19 -2.13
N SER A 344 50.71 15.39 -2.07
CA SER A 344 50.22 16.46 -1.19
C SER A 344 48.88 17.06 -1.64
N SER A 345 48.59 16.99 -2.95
CA SER A 345 47.32 17.45 -3.53
C SER A 345 46.19 16.41 -3.43
N LYS A 346 46.49 15.14 -3.12
CA LYS A 346 45.47 14.10 -2.90
C LYS A 346 44.65 14.43 -1.65
N LEU A 347 43.34 14.19 -1.74
CA LEU A 347 42.40 14.41 -0.65
C LEU A 347 42.21 13.13 0.18
N SER A 348 42.09 13.28 1.49
CA SER A 348 41.63 12.21 2.39
C SER A 348 40.17 11.83 2.08
N GLU A 349 39.80 10.57 2.28
CA GLU A 349 38.40 10.12 2.17
C GLU A 349 37.46 10.81 3.18
N SER A 350 38.01 11.41 4.24
CA SER A 350 37.25 12.21 5.21
C SER A 350 36.93 13.63 4.73
N SER A 351 37.57 14.12 3.66
CA SER A 351 37.44 15.51 3.18
C SER A 351 36.02 15.87 2.77
N LYS A 352 35.48 16.96 3.32
CA LYS A 352 34.09 17.38 3.04
C LYS A 352 33.92 18.09 1.70
N PHE A 353 34.99 18.67 1.16
CA PHE A 353 34.96 19.52 -0.03
C PHE A 353 36.05 19.14 -1.01
N ILE A 354 35.74 19.28 -2.30
CA ILE A 354 36.71 19.12 -3.40
C ILE A 354 37.11 20.54 -3.85
N PRO A 355 38.41 20.83 -4.02
CA PRO A 355 38.87 22.13 -4.51
C PRO A 355 38.23 22.48 -5.86
N PHE A 356 37.98 23.78 -6.06
CA PHE A 356 37.49 24.27 -7.34
C PHE A 356 38.49 23.98 -8.46
N THR A 357 37.97 23.60 -9.63
CA THR A 357 38.75 23.40 -10.85
C THR A 357 38.30 24.40 -11.90
N SER A 358 39.24 25.07 -12.57
CA SER A 358 38.93 26.07 -13.60
C SER A 358 38.20 25.47 -14.81
N ASP A 359 38.23 24.15 -14.97
CA ASP A 359 37.51 23.42 -16.01
C ASP A 359 36.01 23.24 -15.72
N TYR A 360 35.56 23.56 -14.51
CA TYR A 360 34.15 23.45 -14.16
C TYR A 360 33.27 24.30 -15.09
N GLY A 361 32.36 23.63 -15.80
CA GLY A 361 31.41 24.28 -16.68
C GLY A 361 31.94 24.65 -18.07
N LYS A 362 33.24 24.47 -18.37
CA LYS A 362 33.79 24.81 -19.71
C LYS A 362 33.11 24.06 -20.85
N ASN A 363 32.77 22.79 -20.61
CA ASN A 363 32.13 21.92 -21.60
C ASN A 363 30.59 22.08 -21.67
N LEU A 364 30.00 22.95 -20.84
CA LEU A 364 28.55 23.15 -20.84
C LEU A 364 28.10 23.99 -22.04
N GLN A 365 27.19 23.40 -22.82
CA GLN A 365 26.60 24.03 -24.00
C GLN A 365 25.18 24.50 -23.73
N PHE A 366 24.83 25.64 -24.34
CA PHE A 366 23.45 26.12 -24.37
C PHE A 366 22.62 25.21 -25.28
N HIS A 367 21.36 25.02 -24.91
CA HIS A 367 20.39 24.32 -25.75
C HIS A 367 19.67 25.34 -26.66
N GLN A 368 19.45 24.98 -27.92
CA GLN A 368 18.67 25.81 -28.85
C GLN A 368 17.21 25.93 -28.40
N LYS A 369 16.55 27.04 -28.72
CA LYS A 369 15.12 27.17 -28.42
C LYS A 369 14.33 26.17 -29.27
N LEU A 370 13.30 25.58 -28.69
CA LEU A 370 12.43 24.65 -29.38
C LEU A 370 11.41 25.42 -30.23
N ASP A 371 11.26 25.00 -31.48
CA ASP A 371 10.20 25.47 -32.37
C ASP A 371 8.91 24.70 -32.05
N LYS A 372 7.92 25.41 -31.49
CA LYS A 372 6.68 24.78 -31.03
C LYS A 372 5.75 24.42 -32.17
N GLU A 373 5.80 25.19 -33.26
CA GLU A 373 4.89 25.04 -34.41
C GLU A 373 5.32 23.81 -35.22
N ALA A 374 6.62 23.72 -35.54
CA ALA A 374 7.17 22.55 -36.22
C ALA A 374 6.97 21.24 -35.44
N ILE A 375 7.14 21.25 -34.11
CA ILE A 375 6.94 20.05 -33.27
C ILE A 375 5.45 19.66 -33.17
N ALA A 376 4.54 20.63 -33.24
CA ALA A 376 3.11 20.36 -33.22
C ALA A 376 2.64 19.70 -34.54
N GLU A 377 3.28 20.04 -35.66
CA GLU A 377 3.02 19.42 -36.97
C GLU A 377 3.67 18.02 -37.08
N ASP A 378 4.92 17.89 -36.67
CA ASP A 378 5.65 16.63 -36.67
C ASP A 378 6.47 16.45 -35.39
N GLU A 379 6.06 15.48 -34.56
CA GLU A 379 6.69 15.14 -33.29
C GLU A 379 8.17 14.71 -33.47
N SER A 380 8.54 14.19 -34.66
CA SER A 380 9.91 13.74 -34.96
C SER A 380 10.91 14.89 -35.07
N THR A 381 10.44 16.11 -35.33
CA THR A 381 11.28 17.31 -35.45
C THR A 381 11.82 17.80 -34.09
N ALA A 382 11.32 17.25 -32.98
CA ALA A 382 11.70 17.66 -31.63
C ALA A 382 13.16 17.31 -31.30
N LYS A 383 14.05 18.29 -31.43
CA LYS A 383 15.46 18.20 -31.05
C LYS A 383 15.68 18.58 -29.58
N VAL A 384 15.31 17.69 -28.67
CA VAL A 384 15.60 17.84 -27.22
C VAL A 384 16.81 16.99 -26.84
N ASN A 385 17.90 17.64 -26.42
CA ASN A 385 19.12 17.00 -25.95
C ASN A 385 19.62 17.65 -24.64
N LEU A 386 18.95 17.29 -23.54
CA LEU A 386 19.33 17.71 -22.20
C LEU A 386 20.14 16.59 -21.51
N PRO A 387 20.99 16.90 -20.51
CA PRO A 387 21.82 15.87 -19.85
C PRO A 387 21.03 14.68 -19.28
N TRP A 388 19.76 14.90 -18.90
CA TRP A 388 18.88 13.89 -18.33
C TRP A 388 17.77 13.41 -19.28
N GLN A 389 17.66 13.97 -20.48
CA GLN A 389 16.54 13.70 -21.38
C GLN A 389 16.94 13.78 -22.85
N LYS A 390 16.58 12.73 -23.60
CA LYS A 390 16.69 12.65 -25.05
C LYS A 390 15.30 12.52 -25.64
N GLY A 391 14.91 13.46 -26.52
CA GLY A 391 13.54 13.54 -27.05
C GLY A 391 12.56 14.24 -26.10
N LEU A 392 11.29 14.28 -26.50
CA LEU A 392 10.24 15.00 -25.73
C LEU A 392 9.94 14.34 -24.39
N PHE A 393 9.59 15.16 -23.40
CA PHE A 393 9.30 14.72 -22.04
C PHE A 393 8.17 13.68 -22.01
N GLY A 394 8.53 12.44 -21.67
CA GLY A 394 7.59 11.33 -21.52
C GLY A 394 7.06 10.76 -22.83
N ARG A 395 7.67 11.12 -23.97
CA ARG A 395 7.25 10.73 -25.31
C ARG A 395 8.44 10.36 -26.21
N GLN A 396 9.51 9.82 -25.62
CA GLN A 396 10.68 9.39 -26.39
C GLN A 396 10.34 8.32 -27.45
N ASP A 397 9.38 7.45 -27.14
CA ASP A 397 8.73 6.56 -28.10
C ASP A 397 7.21 6.86 -28.11
N PRO A 398 6.71 7.58 -29.13
CA PRO A 398 5.30 7.93 -29.25
C PRO A 398 4.38 6.75 -29.57
N SER A 399 4.90 5.61 -30.06
CA SER A 399 4.08 4.43 -30.37
C SER A 399 3.56 3.74 -29.11
N LYS A 400 4.27 3.89 -27.98
CA LYS A 400 3.90 3.26 -26.72
C LYS A 400 2.80 4.04 -25.98
N PRO A 401 1.91 3.34 -25.25
CA PRO A 401 0.78 3.97 -24.55
C PRO A 401 1.16 4.60 -23.20
N TYR A 402 2.39 4.39 -22.72
CA TYR A 402 2.89 4.84 -21.42
C TYR A 402 4.01 5.88 -21.57
N PHE A 403 4.41 6.50 -20.45
CA PHE A 403 5.51 7.46 -20.41
C PHE A 403 6.83 6.78 -20.81
N THR A 404 7.57 7.36 -21.76
CA THR A 404 8.83 6.82 -22.27
C THR A 404 10.00 7.81 -22.05
N PRO A 405 11.15 7.35 -21.49
CA PRO A 405 11.44 6.00 -21.01
C PRO A 405 10.60 5.62 -19.77
N TRP A 406 10.31 4.33 -19.59
CA TRP A 406 9.37 3.89 -18.54
C TRP A 406 9.81 4.37 -17.16
N THR A 407 8.90 5.03 -16.44
CA THR A 407 9.10 5.47 -15.07
C THR A 407 7.95 4.99 -14.20
N PRO A 408 8.19 4.56 -12.95
CA PRO A 408 7.13 4.09 -12.07
C PRO A 408 6.06 5.15 -11.83
N ARG A 409 4.84 4.68 -11.58
CA ARG A 409 3.69 5.49 -11.21
C ARG A 409 4.01 6.32 -9.95
N PRO A 410 3.62 7.61 -9.90
CA PRO A 410 3.74 8.40 -8.69
C PRO A 410 3.05 7.73 -7.50
N PHE A 411 3.71 7.70 -6.34
CA PHE A 411 3.22 7.10 -5.08
C PHE A 411 3.00 5.58 -5.10
N ILE A 412 3.56 4.85 -6.08
CA ILE A 412 3.44 3.38 -6.13
C ILE A 412 3.95 2.70 -4.86
N GLY A 413 5.00 3.23 -4.23
CA GLY A 413 5.62 2.66 -3.03
C GLY A 413 4.68 2.54 -1.82
N VAL A 414 3.61 3.35 -1.75
CA VAL A 414 2.61 3.27 -0.67
C VAL A 414 1.71 2.02 -0.82
N PHE A 415 1.57 1.51 -2.04
CA PHE A 415 0.68 0.39 -2.35
C PHE A 415 1.43 -0.89 -2.75
N ALA A 416 2.77 -0.86 -2.74
CA ALA A 416 3.62 -1.98 -3.09
C ALA A 416 3.66 -3.02 -1.97
N VAL A 417 2.51 -3.64 -1.72
CA VAL A 417 2.33 -4.72 -0.74
C VAL A 417 2.27 -6.03 -1.50
N LEU A 418 3.30 -6.86 -1.35
CA LEU A 418 3.34 -8.18 -1.99
C LEU A 418 2.38 -9.13 -1.27
N PRO A 419 1.41 -9.75 -1.98
CA PRO A 419 0.50 -10.72 -1.39
C PRO A 419 1.20 -12.04 -1.05
N HIS A 420 0.80 -12.68 0.04
CA HIS A 420 1.33 -14.00 0.43
C HIS A 420 0.73 -15.15 -0.39
N HIS A 421 -0.51 -14.98 -0.85
CA HIS A 421 -1.28 -16.01 -1.53
C HIS A 421 -1.05 -16.04 -3.06
N ILE A 422 -0.18 -15.17 -3.59
CA ILE A 422 0.14 -15.07 -5.02
C ILE A 422 1.65 -14.92 -5.20
N GLU A 423 2.24 -15.79 -6.00
CA GLU A 423 3.63 -15.66 -6.44
C GLU A 423 3.68 -14.88 -7.75
N VAL A 424 4.55 -13.86 -7.87
CA VAL A 424 4.55 -12.91 -9.00
C VAL A 424 5.91 -12.85 -9.69
N SER A 425 5.92 -13.04 -11.01
CA SER A 425 7.04 -12.74 -11.89
C SER A 425 6.76 -11.47 -12.70
N PHE A 426 7.39 -10.35 -12.30
CA PHE A 426 7.20 -9.06 -12.98
C PHE A 426 7.83 -9.01 -14.37
N GLU A 427 8.93 -9.73 -14.60
CA GLU A 427 9.63 -9.77 -15.90
C GLU A 427 8.71 -10.28 -17.02
N THR A 428 7.93 -11.31 -16.71
CA THR A 428 7.04 -11.97 -17.68
C THR A 428 5.58 -11.53 -17.52
N CYS A 429 5.24 -10.76 -16.47
CA CYS A 429 3.87 -10.41 -16.10
C CYS A 429 2.97 -11.65 -15.85
N HIS A 430 3.55 -12.71 -15.27
CA HIS A 430 2.84 -13.92 -14.84
C HIS A 430 2.75 -13.97 -13.31
N ALA A 431 1.68 -14.60 -12.81
CA ALA A 431 1.50 -14.85 -11.40
C ALA A 431 0.76 -16.17 -11.17
N VAL A 432 1.13 -16.87 -10.11
CA VAL A 432 0.51 -18.15 -9.70
C VAL A 432 -0.33 -17.90 -8.46
N TYR A 433 -1.61 -18.27 -8.52
CA TYR A 433 -2.50 -18.26 -7.37
C TYR A 433 -2.20 -19.49 -6.50
N LEU A 434 -1.52 -19.31 -5.37
CA LEU A 434 -1.03 -20.43 -4.56
C LEU A 434 -2.17 -21.06 -3.74
N GLN A 435 -2.92 -20.23 -3.03
CA GLN A 435 -3.97 -20.64 -2.11
C GLN A 435 -5.02 -19.56 -1.89
N ASP A 436 -6.16 -19.93 -1.31
CA ASP A 436 -7.10 -18.96 -0.75
C ASP A 436 -6.44 -18.28 0.49
N PRO A 437 -6.57 -16.95 0.68
CA PRO A 437 -5.90 -16.25 1.77
C PRO A 437 -6.46 -16.69 3.13
N VAL A 438 -5.57 -16.95 4.08
CA VAL A 438 -5.92 -17.43 5.43
C VAL A 438 -5.46 -16.48 6.54
N ALA A 439 -6.06 -16.62 7.73
CA ALA A 439 -5.58 -15.96 8.94
C ALA A 439 -4.61 -16.86 9.72
N ARG A 440 -3.55 -16.26 10.25
CA ARG A 440 -2.52 -16.92 11.06
C ARG A 440 -2.33 -16.15 12.38
N PRO A 441 -1.69 -16.72 13.41
CA PRO A 441 -1.30 -15.96 14.58
C PRO A 441 -0.57 -14.65 14.20
N GLY A 442 -1.06 -13.52 14.70
CA GLY A 442 -0.49 -12.18 14.49
C GLY A 442 -0.79 -11.49 13.14
N HIS A 443 -1.31 -12.19 12.12
CA HIS A 443 -1.58 -11.55 10.82
C HIS A 443 -2.65 -12.24 9.95
N SER A 444 -3.10 -11.54 8.90
CA SER A 444 -4.01 -12.06 7.88
C SER A 444 -3.45 -11.83 6.50
N GLU A 445 -3.64 -12.81 5.59
CA GLU A 445 -3.24 -12.70 4.19
C GLU A 445 -4.20 -11.80 3.36
N VAL A 446 -5.35 -11.43 3.92
CA VAL A 446 -6.30 -10.47 3.30
C VAL A 446 -5.77 -9.04 3.47
N ILE A 447 -5.15 -8.51 2.42
CA ILE A 447 -4.55 -7.17 2.44
C ILE A 447 -5.63 -6.10 2.62
N SER A 448 -5.54 -5.38 3.74
CA SER A 448 -6.56 -4.46 4.24
C SER A 448 -5.92 -3.23 4.89
N PRO A 449 -6.25 -2.00 4.49
CA PRO A 449 -5.62 -0.77 5.01
C PRO A 449 -6.34 -0.20 6.25
N LEU A 450 -7.18 -1.01 6.91
CA LEU A 450 -8.08 -0.57 7.97
C LEU A 450 -7.84 -1.43 9.23
N PRO A 451 -8.07 -0.90 10.44
CA PRO A 451 -7.89 -1.66 11.68
C PRO A 451 -8.88 -2.81 11.81
N GLU A 452 -8.47 -3.87 12.49
CA GLU A 452 -9.27 -5.09 12.74
C GLU A 452 -10.64 -4.78 13.36
N SER A 453 -10.72 -3.80 14.26
CA SER A 453 -11.98 -3.43 14.93
C SER A 453 -13.11 -3.05 13.96
N LEU A 454 -12.78 -2.44 12.81
CA LEU A 454 -13.77 -2.16 11.76
C LEU A 454 -14.25 -3.45 11.11
N TYR A 455 -13.35 -4.40 10.86
CA TYR A 455 -13.72 -5.68 10.26
C TYR A 455 -14.58 -6.52 11.20
N GLN A 456 -14.32 -6.49 12.50
CA GLN A 456 -15.21 -7.11 13.49
C GLN A 456 -16.64 -6.54 13.39
N ARG A 457 -16.78 -5.21 13.33
CA ARG A 457 -18.10 -4.55 13.19
C ARG A 457 -18.75 -4.81 11.83
N ALA A 458 -17.97 -4.92 10.76
CA ALA A 458 -18.47 -5.28 9.43
C ALA A 458 -18.94 -6.74 9.37
N TYR A 459 -18.19 -7.68 9.96
CA TYR A 459 -18.60 -9.07 10.11
C TYR A 459 -19.91 -9.17 10.90
N MET A 460 -20.01 -8.46 12.04
CA MET A 460 -21.25 -8.36 12.81
C MET A 460 -22.41 -7.71 12.07
N TYR A 461 -22.17 -6.93 11.01
CA TYR A 461 -23.22 -6.36 10.16
C TYR A 461 -23.75 -7.42 9.20
N TYR A 462 -22.84 -8.16 8.55
CA TYR A 462 -23.17 -9.16 7.53
C TYR A 462 -23.59 -10.52 8.08
N GLY A 463 -23.16 -10.86 9.30
CA GLY A 463 -23.46 -12.14 9.94
C GLY A 463 -24.82 -12.23 10.63
N ARG A 464 -25.61 -11.15 10.74
CA ARG A 464 -26.80 -11.11 11.61
C ARG A 464 -27.95 -12.01 11.12
N LYS A 465 -28.57 -12.73 12.07
CA LYS A 465 -29.91 -13.33 11.97
C LYS A 465 -31.03 -12.43 12.58
N GLU A 466 -30.73 -11.51 13.50
CA GLU A 466 -31.74 -10.80 14.33
C GLU A 466 -31.77 -9.27 14.12
N GLU A 467 -32.03 -8.80 12.88
CA GLU A 467 -32.13 -7.35 12.60
C GLU A 467 -33.35 -6.70 13.29
N TRP A 468 -34.42 -7.46 13.44
CA TRP A 468 -35.72 -6.99 13.93
C TRP A 468 -35.70 -6.52 15.40
N VAL A 469 -34.84 -7.10 16.26
CA VAL A 469 -34.80 -6.76 17.69
C VAL A 469 -34.40 -5.29 17.92
N LEU A 470 -33.43 -4.79 17.13
CA LEU A 470 -33.03 -3.39 17.19
C LEU A 470 -34.11 -2.46 16.64
N GLU A 471 -34.83 -2.88 15.61
CA GLU A 471 -35.95 -2.11 15.05
C GLU A 471 -37.08 -2.01 16.08
N VAL A 472 -37.42 -3.11 16.75
CA VAL A 472 -38.38 -3.14 17.88
C VAL A 472 -37.94 -2.18 18.97
N ALA A 473 -36.68 -2.25 19.42
CA ALA A 473 -36.18 -1.36 20.46
C ALA A 473 -36.28 0.12 20.06
N GLU A 474 -35.96 0.46 18.81
CA GLU A 474 -36.05 1.83 18.31
C GLU A 474 -37.50 2.35 18.24
N ILE A 475 -38.43 1.53 17.74
CA ILE A 475 -39.85 1.90 17.68
C ILE A 475 -40.42 2.10 19.09
N LEU A 476 -40.09 1.22 20.02
CA LEU A 476 -40.54 1.34 21.40
C LEU A 476 -39.95 2.57 22.08
N LYS A 477 -38.65 2.89 21.90
CA LYS A 477 -38.06 4.14 22.43
C LYS A 477 -38.79 5.40 21.96
N GLN A 478 -39.23 5.41 20.71
CA GLN A 478 -39.84 6.59 20.10
C GLN A 478 -41.34 6.73 20.38
N HIS A 479 -42.03 5.61 20.61
CA HIS A 479 -43.50 5.57 20.57
C HIS A 479 -44.16 4.82 21.72
N TYR A 480 -43.41 4.17 22.60
CA TYR A 480 -43.98 3.55 23.79
C TYR A 480 -44.21 4.60 24.86
N GLU A 481 -45.46 4.78 25.27
CA GLU A 481 -45.87 5.80 26.24
C GLU A 481 -46.02 5.24 27.67
N GLY A 482 -45.72 3.96 27.89
CA GLY A 482 -45.80 3.32 29.21
C GLY A 482 -44.57 3.60 30.09
N SER A 483 -44.78 3.68 31.41
CA SER A 483 -43.72 3.87 32.41
C SER A 483 -42.89 2.59 32.64
N THR A 484 -43.52 1.43 32.48
CA THR A 484 -42.91 0.12 32.70
C THR A 484 -43.19 -0.78 31.50
N LEU A 485 -42.22 -1.59 31.11
CA LEU A 485 -42.35 -2.58 30.04
C LEU A 485 -41.81 -3.93 30.51
N THR A 486 -42.70 -4.90 30.64
CA THR A 486 -42.34 -6.30 30.93
C THR A 486 -42.24 -7.08 29.62
N VAL A 487 -41.06 -7.63 29.35
CA VAL A 487 -40.78 -8.43 28.15
C VAL A 487 -40.49 -9.87 28.53
N VAL A 488 -41.15 -10.82 27.86
CA VAL A 488 -40.86 -12.25 28.00
C VAL A 488 -40.37 -12.78 26.67
N ASP A 489 -39.15 -13.31 26.66
CA ASP A 489 -38.53 -13.96 25.52
C ASP A 489 -38.58 -15.48 25.67
N ALA A 490 -39.32 -16.12 24.78
CA ALA A 490 -39.47 -17.57 24.71
C ALA A 490 -38.45 -18.19 23.76
N CYS A 491 -37.93 -19.37 24.12
CA CYS A 491 -36.83 -20.03 23.39
C CYS A 491 -35.59 -19.13 23.34
N THR A 492 -35.21 -18.58 24.50
CA THR A 492 -34.22 -17.49 24.58
C THR A 492 -32.81 -17.89 24.17
N GLY A 493 -32.51 -19.19 24.14
CA GLY A 493 -31.19 -19.71 23.80
C GLY A 493 -30.11 -19.11 24.70
N THR A 494 -29.24 -18.29 24.10
CA THR A 494 -28.13 -17.62 24.80
C THR A 494 -28.55 -16.33 25.54
N GLY A 495 -29.84 -16.00 25.58
CA GLY A 495 -30.36 -14.79 26.24
C GLY A 495 -30.15 -13.50 25.46
N CYS A 496 -29.78 -13.56 24.18
CA CYS A 496 -29.35 -12.37 23.42
C CYS A 496 -30.47 -11.34 23.21
N ILE A 497 -31.70 -11.79 22.95
CA ILE A 497 -32.86 -10.93 22.69
C ILE A 497 -33.25 -10.11 23.93
N PRO A 498 -33.54 -10.72 25.11
CA PRO A 498 -33.97 -9.98 26.29
C PRO A 498 -32.86 -9.06 26.81
N LEU A 499 -31.60 -9.50 26.77
CA LEU A 499 -30.45 -8.65 27.15
C LEU A 499 -30.31 -7.44 26.24
N LEU A 500 -30.46 -7.63 24.92
CA LEU A 500 -30.37 -6.54 23.95
C LEU A 500 -31.51 -5.54 24.11
N LEU A 501 -32.75 -6.03 24.31
CA LEU A 501 -33.91 -5.16 24.53
C LEU A 501 -33.78 -4.37 25.82
N GLU A 502 -33.37 -5.00 26.93
CA GLU A 502 -33.12 -4.30 28.20
C GLU A 502 -32.06 -3.21 28.02
N GLN A 503 -30.92 -3.54 27.41
CA GLN A 503 -29.82 -2.61 27.23
C GLN A 503 -30.19 -1.44 26.32
N GLU A 504 -30.88 -1.72 25.21
CA GLU A 504 -31.27 -0.67 24.29
C GLU A 504 -32.33 0.22 24.93
N LEU A 505 -33.41 -0.34 25.46
CA LEU A 505 -34.53 0.42 26.01
C LEU A 505 -34.23 1.13 27.34
N GLY A 506 -33.15 0.73 28.04
CA GLY A 506 -32.72 1.32 29.30
C GLY A 506 -32.54 2.84 29.21
N GLY A 507 -33.30 3.57 30.02
CA GLY A 507 -33.33 5.04 30.00
C GLY A 507 -34.65 5.58 30.55
N ASN A 508 -35.56 5.99 29.65
CA ASN A 508 -36.82 6.65 30.01
C ASN A 508 -37.94 5.69 30.47
N THR A 509 -37.82 4.40 30.20
CA THR A 509 -38.81 3.36 30.54
C THR A 509 -38.14 2.33 31.44
N GLN A 510 -38.79 1.95 32.53
CA GLN A 510 -38.33 0.84 33.35
C GLN A 510 -38.63 -0.48 32.61
N VAL A 511 -37.60 -1.19 32.18
CA VAL A 511 -37.76 -2.45 31.44
C VAL A 511 -37.38 -3.61 32.33
N GLN A 512 -38.27 -4.59 32.43
CA GLN A 512 -37.99 -5.87 33.08
C GLN A 512 -38.07 -6.97 32.03
N THR A 513 -37.03 -7.77 31.90
CA THR A 513 -36.95 -8.82 30.88
C THR A 513 -36.80 -10.20 31.50
N PHE A 514 -37.53 -11.15 30.95
CA PHE A 514 -37.45 -12.56 31.31
C PHE A 514 -37.09 -13.34 30.05
N GLY A 515 -36.12 -14.24 30.14
CA GLY A 515 -35.79 -15.19 29.08
C GLY A 515 -35.97 -16.62 29.60
N PHE A 516 -36.64 -17.49 28.84
CA PHE A 516 -36.71 -18.90 29.20
C PHE A 516 -36.42 -19.83 28.02
N ASP A 517 -35.89 -21.00 28.35
CA ASP A 517 -35.55 -22.04 27.39
C ASP A 517 -35.73 -23.44 28.01
N ALA A 518 -35.97 -24.45 27.17
CA ALA A 518 -36.06 -25.85 27.60
C ALA A 518 -34.66 -26.45 27.84
N SER A 519 -33.64 -25.94 27.13
CA SER A 519 -32.27 -26.45 27.15
C SER A 519 -31.48 -25.90 28.33
N SER A 520 -31.13 -26.77 29.29
CA SER A 520 -30.27 -26.40 30.41
C SER A 520 -28.87 -25.93 29.97
N ASP A 521 -28.36 -26.42 28.85
CA ASP A 521 -27.07 -25.98 28.29
C ASP A 521 -27.14 -24.57 27.69
N ALA A 522 -28.26 -24.21 27.06
CA ALA A 522 -28.47 -22.86 26.57
C ALA A 522 -28.58 -21.86 27.73
N LEU A 523 -29.30 -22.24 28.79
CA LEU A 523 -29.48 -21.41 29.99
C LEU A 523 -28.16 -21.15 30.74
N LYS A 524 -27.22 -22.11 30.77
CA LYS A 524 -25.87 -21.86 31.31
C LYS A 524 -25.19 -20.70 30.59
N VAL A 525 -25.22 -20.71 29.25
CA VAL A 525 -24.65 -19.65 28.42
C VAL A 525 -25.41 -18.32 28.62
N ALA A 526 -26.74 -18.37 28.73
CA ALA A 526 -27.55 -17.18 29.00
C ALA A 526 -27.20 -16.53 30.35
N LEU A 527 -27.02 -17.33 31.41
CA LEU A 527 -26.61 -16.88 32.74
C LEU A 527 -25.19 -16.29 32.74
N GLU A 528 -24.27 -16.90 32.00
CA GLU A 528 -22.93 -16.35 31.79
C GLU A 528 -23.01 -14.98 31.10
N ASN A 529 -23.83 -14.85 30.05
CA ASN A 529 -24.04 -13.58 29.33
C ASN A 529 -24.65 -12.51 30.24
N VAL A 530 -25.66 -12.84 31.05
CA VAL A 530 -26.23 -11.92 32.05
C VAL A 530 -25.15 -11.43 33.01
N THR A 531 -24.31 -12.34 33.52
CA THR A 531 -23.21 -12.00 34.42
C THR A 531 -22.19 -11.06 33.75
N LEU A 532 -21.83 -11.33 32.50
CA LEU A 532 -20.89 -10.50 31.74
C LEU A 532 -21.45 -9.10 31.47
N VAL A 533 -22.72 -9.01 31.07
CA VAL A 533 -23.42 -7.74 30.83
C VAL A 533 -23.57 -6.96 32.14
N GLY A 534 -23.97 -7.61 33.23
CA GLY A 534 -24.11 -6.97 34.55
C GLY A 534 -22.79 -6.43 35.13
N ARG A 535 -21.63 -7.03 34.79
CA ARG A 535 -20.32 -6.46 35.14
C ARG A 535 -20.01 -5.18 34.35
N GLN A 536 -20.57 -5.03 33.16
CA GLN A 536 -20.29 -3.93 32.25
C GLN A 536 -21.32 -2.79 32.37
N PHE A 537 -22.54 -3.09 32.80
CA PHE A 537 -23.66 -2.16 32.94
C PHE A 537 -24.33 -2.37 34.30
N GLU A 538 -24.36 -1.34 35.15
CA GLU A 538 -24.73 -1.45 36.58
C GLU A 538 -26.20 -1.86 36.86
N ASN A 539 -27.04 -2.01 35.84
CA ASN A 539 -28.51 -2.20 35.98
C ASN A 539 -29.08 -3.34 35.11
N CYS A 540 -28.40 -4.48 34.97
CA CYS A 540 -29.00 -5.64 34.29
C CYS A 540 -29.94 -6.40 35.23
N THR A 541 -31.22 -6.45 34.89
CA THR A 541 -32.31 -7.12 35.63
C THR A 541 -32.91 -8.31 34.90
N THR A 542 -32.37 -8.65 33.70
CA THR A 542 -32.77 -9.82 32.93
C THR A 542 -32.75 -11.09 33.78
N THR A 543 -33.90 -11.76 33.90
CA THR A 543 -34.06 -13.02 34.64
C THR A 543 -34.12 -14.20 33.68
N ILE A 544 -33.29 -15.22 33.90
CA ILE A 544 -33.23 -16.43 33.08
C ILE A 544 -33.89 -17.59 33.81
N LEU A 545 -34.83 -18.28 33.14
CA LEU A 545 -35.69 -19.31 33.71
C LEU A 545 -35.67 -20.58 32.86
N GLN A 546 -35.91 -21.74 33.47
CA GLN A 546 -36.08 -22.99 32.75
C GLN A 546 -37.56 -23.28 32.53
N GLY A 547 -37.94 -23.55 31.29
CA GLY A 547 -39.32 -23.86 30.93
C GLY A 547 -39.44 -24.40 29.52
N ASP A 548 -40.39 -25.33 29.31
CA ASP A 548 -40.72 -25.84 27.98
C ASP A 548 -41.95 -25.10 27.45
N LEU A 549 -41.79 -24.41 26.32
CA LEU A 549 -42.86 -23.67 25.66
C LEU A 549 -44.08 -24.54 25.35
N LEU A 550 -43.87 -25.83 25.05
CA LEU A 550 -44.95 -26.76 24.71
C LEU A 550 -45.68 -27.32 25.94
N ASP A 551 -45.16 -27.10 27.16
CA ASP A 551 -45.82 -27.48 28.39
C ASP A 551 -47.01 -26.55 28.70
N LYS A 552 -48.20 -27.13 28.88
CA LYS A 552 -49.42 -26.38 29.25
C LYS A 552 -49.35 -25.82 30.67
N MET A 553 -48.49 -26.38 31.53
CA MET A 553 -48.27 -25.89 32.88
C MET A 553 -47.08 -24.91 32.98
N LEU A 554 -46.51 -24.47 31.85
CA LEU A 554 -45.35 -23.58 31.76
C LEU A 554 -45.40 -22.40 32.75
N LEU A 555 -46.53 -21.70 32.87
CA LEU A 555 -46.62 -20.51 33.73
C LEU A 555 -46.43 -20.83 35.22
N HIS A 556 -46.76 -22.05 35.66
CA HIS A 556 -46.47 -22.50 37.02
C HIS A 556 -44.97 -22.74 37.23
N SER A 557 -44.24 -23.14 36.19
CA SER A 557 -42.80 -23.41 36.29
C SER A 557 -41.95 -22.14 36.20
N ILE A 558 -42.33 -21.18 35.35
CA ILE A 558 -41.59 -19.92 35.17
C ILE A 558 -42.03 -18.81 36.13
N ASN A 559 -43.19 -18.96 36.81
CA ASN A 559 -43.69 -18.03 37.83
C ASN A 559 -43.77 -16.55 37.36
N ILE A 560 -44.20 -16.35 36.11
CA ILE A 560 -44.45 -15.02 35.53
C ILE A 560 -45.96 -14.77 35.53
N THR A 561 -46.39 -13.63 36.03
CA THR A 561 -47.82 -13.28 36.18
C THR A 561 -48.39 -12.48 35.03
N ASP A 562 -47.58 -11.64 34.41
CA ASP A 562 -48.00 -10.69 33.37
C ASP A 562 -46.83 -10.30 32.47
N ALA A 563 -47.15 -9.92 31.24
CA ALA A 563 -46.17 -9.43 30.27
C ALA A 563 -46.83 -8.42 29.33
N ASN A 564 -46.09 -7.40 28.89
CA ASN A 564 -46.58 -6.47 27.87
C ASN A 564 -46.23 -6.96 26.46
N LEU A 565 -44.98 -7.37 26.28
CA LEU A 565 -44.42 -7.80 25.00
C LEU A 565 -43.88 -9.23 25.11
N ILE A 566 -44.29 -10.10 24.18
CA ILE A 566 -43.69 -11.43 24.03
C ILE A 566 -42.77 -11.44 22.81
N THR A 567 -41.52 -11.84 22.98
CA THR A 567 -40.60 -12.12 21.86
C THR A 567 -40.30 -13.61 21.80
N ALA A 568 -40.02 -14.12 20.60
CA ALA A 568 -39.54 -15.49 20.47
C ALA A 568 -38.74 -15.68 19.19
N ASN A 569 -37.67 -16.47 19.26
CA ASN A 569 -37.07 -17.12 18.11
C ASN A 569 -37.26 -18.65 18.23
N PRO A 570 -38.49 -19.15 18.01
CA PRO A 570 -38.79 -20.56 18.22
C PRO A 570 -38.17 -21.42 17.11
N PRO A 571 -38.05 -22.74 17.32
CA PRO A 571 -37.79 -23.68 16.23
C PRO A 571 -38.87 -23.57 15.15
N TYR A 572 -38.48 -23.21 13.92
CA TYR A 572 -39.41 -22.91 12.82
C TYR A 572 -39.16 -23.71 11.55
N ILE A 573 -38.19 -24.63 11.54
CA ILE A 573 -37.89 -25.44 10.36
C ILE A 573 -38.75 -26.72 10.37
N PRO A 574 -39.63 -26.92 9.38
CA PRO A 574 -40.39 -28.16 9.25
C PRO A 574 -39.47 -29.38 9.13
N GLU A 575 -39.92 -30.50 9.69
CA GLU A 575 -39.15 -31.76 9.72
C GLU A 575 -38.72 -32.25 8.32
N ASN A 576 -39.56 -32.00 7.31
CA ASN A 576 -39.27 -32.36 5.92
C ASN A 576 -38.10 -31.53 5.38
N ASP A 577 -38.09 -30.23 5.63
CA ASP A 577 -37.06 -29.29 5.15
C ASP A 577 -35.73 -29.48 5.89
N TYR A 578 -35.79 -29.89 7.17
CA TYR A 578 -34.60 -30.27 7.93
C TYR A 578 -33.85 -31.46 7.29
N LYS A 579 -34.53 -32.37 6.61
CA LYS A 579 -33.90 -33.53 5.96
C LYS A 579 -33.32 -33.19 4.58
N LEU A 580 -33.82 -32.14 3.93
CA LEU A 580 -33.40 -31.73 2.59
C LEU A 580 -32.01 -31.03 2.60
N PRO A 581 -31.22 -31.15 1.52
CA PRO A 581 -30.03 -30.33 1.31
C PRO A 581 -30.38 -28.90 0.87
N VAL A 582 -29.46 -27.95 1.08
CA VAL A 582 -29.61 -26.52 0.69
C VAL A 582 -29.99 -26.33 -0.78
N LEU A 583 -29.51 -27.21 -1.67
CA LEU A 583 -29.85 -27.18 -3.10
C LEU A 583 -31.34 -27.42 -3.39
N LEU A 584 -32.08 -28.00 -2.43
CA LEU A 584 -33.51 -28.26 -2.48
C LEU A 584 -34.26 -27.45 -1.41
N ASN A 585 -33.78 -26.25 -1.09
CA ASN A 585 -34.33 -25.36 -0.05
C ASN A 585 -34.31 -25.94 1.38
N GLY A 586 -33.49 -26.97 1.64
CA GLY A 586 -33.32 -27.53 2.98
C GLY A 586 -32.22 -26.87 3.82
N VAL A 587 -31.93 -27.46 4.98
CA VAL A 587 -31.04 -26.87 5.98
C VAL A 587 -29.56 -27.04 5.64
N GLU A 588 -28.77 -26.01 5.96
CA GLU A 588 -27.31 -26.04 5.83
C GLU A 588 -26.70 -27.24 6.55
N LYS A 589 -25.72 -27.90 5.91
CA LYS A 589 -25.05 -29.06 6.50
C LYS A 589 -24.41 -28.74 7.86
N SER A 590 -23.89 -27.53 8.03
CA SER A 590 -23.29 -27.06 9.29
C SER A 590 -24.33 -26.98 10.43
N ALA A 591 -25.47 -26.32 10.19
CA ALA A 591 -26.56 -26.24 11.16
C ALA A 591 -27.09 -27.63 11.55
N ARG A 592 -27.20 -28.56 10.59
CA ARG A 592 -27.60 -29.94 10.90
C ARG A 592 -26.60 -30.72 11.75
N MET A 593 -25.31 -30.41 11.64
CA MET A 593 -24.23 -31.15 12.31
C MET A 593 -23.83 -30.54 13.66
N TYR A 594 -24.01 -29.24 13.85
CA TYR A 594 -23.42 -28.49 14.96
C TYR A 594 -24.42 -27.66 15.77
N GLU A 595 -25.62 -27.36 15.26
CA GLU A 595 -26.67 -26.71 16.07
C GLU A 595 -27.61 -27.78 16.66
N PRO A 596 -28.11 -27.61 17.90
CA PRO A 596 -29.03 -28.57 18.50
C PRO A 596 -30.30 -28.71 17.66
N ARG A 597 -30.68 -29.94 17.30
CA ARG A 597 -31.89 -30.22 16.52
C ARG A 597 -33.15 -29.61 17.16
N MET A 598 -33.22 -29.63 18.50
CA MET A 598 -34.29 -29.02 19.30
C MET A 598 -34.45 -27.51 19.06
N ALA A 599 -33.38 -26.79 18.70
CA ALA A 599 -33.42 -25.36 18.41
C ALA A 599 -33.81 -25.03 16.96
N LEU A 600 -33.89 -26.05 16.09
CA LEU A 600 -34.11 -25.89 14.66
C LEU A 600 -35.48 -26.39 14.22
N VAL A 601 -35.85 -27.61 14.66
CA VAL A 601 -37.01 -28.32 14.14
C VAL A 601 -38.27 -27.93 14.89
N GLY A 602 -39.20 -27.31 14.16
CA GLY A 602 -40.51 -26.90 14.65
C GLY A 602 -41.32 -26.24 13.54
N ASP A 603 -42.63 -26.11 13.72
CA ASP A 603 -43.52 -25.47 12.75
C ASP A 603 -44.68 -24.78 13.49
N THR A 604 -45.90 -24.83 12.96
CA THR A 604 -47.08 -24.14 13.48
C THR A 604 -47.43 -24.45 14.95
N ASP A 605 -47.08 -25.63 15.46
CA ASP A 605 -47.33 -26.04 16.85
C ASP A 605 -46.68 -25.10 17.88
N PHE A 606 -45.46 -24.63 17.61
CA PHE A 606 -44.75 -23.70 18.49
C PHE A 606 -45.46 -22.34 18.56
N TYR A 607 -45.98 -21.87 17.43
CA TYR A 607 -46.71 -20.61 17.36
C TYR A 607 -48.08 -20.69 18.05
N SER A 608 -48.77 -21.82 17.94
CA SER A 608 -49.98 -22.07 18.73
C SER A 608 -49.69 -22.10 20.23
N ALA A 609 -48.57 -22.70 20.65
CA ALA A 609 -48.13 -22.70 22.03
C ALA A 609 -47.77 -21.30 22.54
N LEU A 610 -47.04 -20.49 21.76
CA LEU A 610 -46.75 -19.10 22.08
C LEU A 610 -48.03 -18.30 22.37
N ILE A 611 -49.06 -18.49 21.53
CA ILE A 611 -50.34 -17.78 21.71
C ILE A 611 -51.08 -18.26 22.97
N ASN A 612 -51.22 -19.58 23.14
CA ASN A 612 -52.05 -20.17 24.19
C ASN A 612 -51.39 -20.18 25.56
N ASN A 613 -50.09 -20.39 25.63
CA ASN A 613 -49.36 -20.55 26.88
C ASN A 613 -48.77 -19.24 27.37
N LEU A 614 -48.54 -18.24 26.49
CA LEU A 614 -47.96 -16.94 26.87
C LEU A 614 -48.85 -15.75 26.52
N VAL A 615 -49.13 -15.50 25.23
CA VAL A 615 -49.77 -14.24 24.80
C VAL A 615 -51.13 -14.03 25.45
N ARG A 616 -52.00 -15.05 25.43
CA ARG A 616 -53.34 -14.96 26.03
C ARG A 616 -53.30 -14.93 27.57
N PRO A 617 -52.63 -15.86 28.27
CA PRO A 617 -52.71 -15.92 29.72
C PRO A 617 -51.95 -14.79 30.43
N LEU A 618 -50.82 -14.32 29.87
CA LEU A 618 -50.05 -13.20 30.44
C LEU A 618 -50.65 -11.83 30.11
N GLY A 619 -51.76 -11.80 29.36
CA GLY A 619 -52.44 -10.55 29.01
C GLY A 619 -51.69 -9.67 28.01
N ALA A 620 -50.70 -10.20 27.29
CA ALA A 620 -49.80 -9.43 26.43
C ALA A 620 -50.53 -8.52 25.43
N CYS A 621 -49.96 -7.35 25.19
CA CYS A 621 -50.51 -6.33 24.29
C CYS A 621 -49.76 -6.29 22.95
N GLY A 622 -48.61 -6.93 22.84
CA GLY A 622 -47.87 -7.09 21.59
C GLY A 622 -46.99 -8.34 21.60
N PHE A 623 -46.65 -8.81 20.42
CA PHE A 623 -45.67 -9.88 20.25
C PHE A 623 -44.87 -9.73 18.96
N VAL A 624 -43.65 -10.30 18.96
CA VAL A 624 -42.80 -10.42 17.78
C VAL A 624 -42.18 -11.82 17.77
N PHE A 625 -42.57 -12.64 16.80
CA PHE A 625 -42.06 -14.01 16.66
C PHE A 625 -41.25 -14.13 15.38
N GLU A 626 -40.03 -14.63 15.49
CA GLU A 626 -39.24 -15.02 14.33
C GLU A 626 -39.84 -16.26 13.67
N LEU A 627 -39.78 -16.30 12.34
CA LEU A 627 -40.30 -17.40 11.54
C LEU A 627 -39.54 -17.54 10.22
N GLY A 628 -39.67 -18.72 9.60
CA GLY A 628 -38.99 -19.05 8.36
C GLY A 628 -39.87 -19.00 7.12
N TYR A 629 -41.19 -19.11 7.30
CA TYR A 629 -42.13 -19.39 6.20
C TYR A 629 -43.41 -18.57 6.30
N ASP A 630 -43.97 -18.18 5.15
CA ASP A 630 -45.21 -17.40 5.08
C ASP A 630 -46.41 -18.11 5.73
N HIS A 631 -46.53 -19.44 5.56
CA HIS A 631 -47.65 -20.20 6.13
C HIS A 631 -47.68 -20.17 7.66
N GLN A 632 -46.53 -19.96 8.32
CA GLN A 632 -46.46 -19.81 9.77
C GLN A 632 -47.07 -18.48 10.22
N ALA A 633 -46.82 -17.41 9.45
CA ALA A 633 -47.44 -16.12 9.70
C ALA A 633 -48.95 -16.17 9.43
N ASP A 634 -49.39 -16.92 8.42
CA ASP A 634 -50.81 -17.12 8.11
C ASP A 634 -51.51 -17.85 9.25
N HIS A 635 -50.92 -18.95 9.71
CA HIS A 635 -51.41 -19.72 10.84
C HIS A 635 -51.55 -18.85 12.11
N VAL A 636 -50.54 -18.04 12.45
CA VAL A 636 -50.62 -17.12 13.60
C VAL A 636 -51.79 -16.15 13.47
N ASN A 637 -51.99 -15.55 12.29
CA ASN A 637 -53.11 -14.65 12.07
C ASN A 637 -54.45 -15.39 12.23
N GLU A 638 -54.65 -16.51 11.55
CA GLU A 638 -55.89 -17.30 11.63
C GLU A 638 -56.19 -17.78 13.06
N TYR A 639 -55.16 -18.22 13.78
CA TYR A 639 -55.28 -18.76 15.14
C TYR A 639 -55.59 -17.68 16.19
N LEU A 640 -55.16 -16.44 15.95
CA LEU A 640 -55.37 -15.31 16.85
C LEU A 640 -56.75 -14.64 16.65
N GLN A 641 -57.32 -14.71 15.45
CA GLN A 641 -58.61 -14.09 15.14
C GLN A 641 -59.78 -14.95 15.66
N GLU A 642 -60.42 -14.53 16.76
CA GLU A 642 -61.70 -15.12 17.20
C GLU A 642 -62.89 -14.48 16.45
N LYS A 643 -63.85 -15.32 16.03
CA LYS A 643 -64.96 -14.98 15.10
C LYS A 643 -65.89 -13.82 15.51
N SER A 644 -65.73 -13.17 16.67
CA SER A 644 -66.70 -12.18 17.16
C SER A 644 -66.14 -10.80 17.57
N LYS A 645 -64.82 -10.59 17.74
CA LYS A 645 -64.21 -9.27 18.01
C LYS A 645 -62.77 -9.19 17.50
N ARG A 646 -62.49 -8.37 16.48
CA ARG A 646 -61.13 -8.13 15.96
C ARG A 646 -60.34 -7.20 16.89
N ILE A 647 -59.74 -7.78 17.93
CA ILE A 647 -58.99 -7.07 18.98
C ILE A 647 -57.49 -6.93 18.61
N TRP A 648 -56.99 -7.76 17.68
CA TRP A 648 -55.58 -7.82 17.30
C TRP A 648 -55.36 -7.38 15.84
N GLY A 649 -54.35 -6.54 15.64
CA GLY A 649 -53.68 -6.37 14.34
C GLY A 649 -52.50 -7.33 14.23
N VAL A 650 -52.30 -7.91 13.05
CA VAL A 650 -51.19 -8.83 12.75
C VAL A 650 -50.54 -8.40 11.43
N GLY A 651 -49.22 -8.45 11.37
CA GLY A 651 -48.46 -8.14 10.16
C GLY A 651 -47.18 -8.95 10.02
N ARG A 652 -46.59 -8.86 8.83
CA ARG A 652 -45.37 -9.55 8.42
C ARG A 652 -44.23 -8.55 8.26
N ARG A 653 -43.06 -8.93 8.78
CA ARG A 653 -41.79 -8.21 8.60
C ARG A 653 -40.85 -9.03 7.72
N TYR A 654 -40.31 -8.40 6.68
CA TYR A 654 -39.37 -9.01 5.75
C TYR A 654 -37.95 -8.44 5.95
N ASP A 655 -36.93 -9.23 5.62
CA ASP A 655 -35.55 -8.73 5.53
C ASP A 655 -35.31 -7.94 4.24
N SER A 656 -34.15 -7.29 4.14
CA SER A 656 -33.74 -6.53 2.94
C SER A 656 -33.59 -7.38 1.66
N ALA A 657 -33.60 -8.71 1.78
CA ALA A 657 -33.60 -9.65 0.65
C ALA A 657 -35.03 -10.11 0.29
N GLY A 658 -36.05 -9.62 0.99
CA GLY A 658 -37.45 -9.94 0.75
C GLY A 658 -37.92 -11.27 1.37
N ASN A 659 -37.11 -11.90 2.22
CA ASN A 659 -37.55 -13.11 2.94
C ASN A 659 -38.31 -12.70 4.19
N ILE A 660 -39.38 -13.42 4.50
CA ILE A 660 -40.12 -13.22 5.74
C ILE A 660 -39.22 -13.53 6.94
N ARG A 661 -39.34 -12.73 8.00
CA ARG A 661 -38.54 -12.90 9.22
C ARG A 661 -39.38 -12.90 10.48
N CYS A 662 -40.41 -12.08 10.55
CA CYS A 662 -41.25 -12.03 11.74
C CYS A 662 -42.71 -11.95 11.40
N VAL A 663 -43.53 -12.55 12.27
CA VAL A 663 -44.91 -12.15 12.46
C VAL A 663 -45.00 -11.27 13.70
N ILE A 664 -45.71 -10.16 13.56
CA ILE A 664 -45.82 -9.13 14.59
C ILE A 664 -47.30 -8.93 14.86
N GLY A 665 -47.69 -8.97 16.14
CA GLY A 665 -49.05 -8.71 16.57
C GLY A 665 -49.12 -7.60 17.61
N TRP A 666 -50.22 -6.84 17.57
CA TRP A 666 -50.52 -5.80 18.55
C TRP A 666 -52.02 -5.74 18.86
N LYS A 667 -52.37 -5.45 20.11
CA LYS A 667 -53.75 -5.11 20.48
C LYS A 667 -54.06 -3.70 19.98
N VAL A 668 -55.16 -3.55 19.25
CA VAL A 668 -55.62 -2.27 18.73
C VAL A 668 -55.98 -1.34 19.89
N GLY A 669 -55.48 -0.10 19.88
CA GLY A 669 -55.68 0.88 20.95
C GLY A 669 -54.78 0.70 22.18
N SER A 670 -53.79 -0.21 22.13
CA SER A 670 -52.81 -0.39 23.20
C SER A 670 -51.53 0.42 22.95
N ASN A 671 -50.72 0.60 24.00
CA ASN A 671 -49.41 1.28 23.90
C ASN A 671 -48.39 0.54 23.01
N LEU A 672 -48.71 -0.68 22.54
CA LEU A 672 -47.90 -1.46 21.60
C LEU A 672 -48.44 -1.44 20.17
N GLU A 673 -49.46 -0.64 19.86
CA GLU A 673 -49.93 -0.45 18.47
C GLU A 673 -48.84 0.15 17.56
N CYS A 674 -47.84 0.81 18.14
CA CYS A 674 -46.66 1.30 17.44
C CYS A 674 -45.87 0.19 16.71
N LEU A 675 -45.97 -1.07 17.14
CA LEU A 675 -45.33 -2.21 16.48
C LEU A 675 -45.80 -2.43 15.04
N SER A 676 -47.00 -1.95 14.68
CA SER A 676 -47.52 -1.99 13.30
C SER A 676 -46.57 -1.34 12.29
N LYS A 677 -45.78 -0.35 12.72
CA LYS A 677 -44.79 0.36 11.89
C LYS A 677 -43.63 -0.51 11.42
N LEU A 678 -43.39 -1.66 12.06
CA LEU A 678 -42.37 -2.64 11.65
C LEU A 678 -42.82 -3.50 10.45
N CYS A 679 -44.13 -3.55 10.19
CA CYS A 679 -44.71 -4.44 9.21
C CYS A 679 -44.67 -3.80 7.82
N GLN A 680 -44.20 -4.55 6.81
CA GLN A 680 -44.34 -4.14 5.41
C GLN A 680 -45.63 -4.65 4.78
N SER A 681 -46.24 -5.67 5.38
CA SER A 681 -47.55 -6.22 5.00
C SER A 681 -48.35 -6.45 6.28
N ILE A 682 -49.60 -5.98 6.30
CA ILE A 682 -50.52 -6.14 7.43
C ILE A 682 -51.71 -6.95 6.91
N TYR A 683 -52.18 -7.92 7.68
CA TYR A 683 -53.38 -8.67 7.32
C TYR A 683 -54.60 -7.74 7.36
N ASP A 684 -55.45 -7.84 6.34
CA ASP A 684 -56.60 -6.95 6.21
C ASP A 684 -57.54 -7.05 7.43
N LYS A 685 -57.94 -5.86 7.88
CA LYS A 685 -58.71 -5.63 9.10
C LYS A 685 -60.10 -6.21 9.08
#